data_AF-A0A944GGR1-F1
#
_entry.id   AF-A0A944GGR1-F1
#
_cell.length_a   1.000
_cell.length_b   1.000
_cell.length_c   1.000
_cell.angle_alpha   90.00
_cell.angle_beta   90.00
_cell.angle_gamma   90.00
#
_symmetry.space_group_name_H-M   'P 1'
#
loop_
_entity.id
_entity.type
_entity.pdbx_description
1 polymer ?
#
loop_
_entity_poly.entity_id
_entity_poly.type
_entity_poly.pdbx_seq_one_letter_code
_entity_poly.pdbx_strand_id
1 'polypeptide(L)'
;MMLRLNYVIPYVTLGGKPSADYITTNDYGTSLDQPYLEVYGTTTWTAATKGTFFTEFQTAFTADGWTVATGASVYTATRDDLGLKVEASIDDMELATLKCTYTEPFDPSIATAWPQDVLDTFADLTDGHEVPFFYMGTKAPTVTTSSSSYTFRIDGGTYNDQIETLAKAAFNGDSWTVTDNTSTSSYDYDVFDATKDFADGCALKATLTKSGSSSTAKAQLEVTISEAWDPTKYTDWPDDIKTEMTTYYGEVLPYVYLGTGAPVKNFYSSYSNELDLKGGTWNDAVLDSVKTQLQADTEHTWTYTDETGSYSTRRVFIGTPTDPTKNSWKLKLYKNYSGYIILEIFQTSVWNPASCSDWEDDLKTEMTTNFGEVVPYFYLGTATPTWTWYSSNTELDITGGSWNDQVYDSVNTQLQADTEHTWTFEDEYDYYYDESVRVFTGAPAVAGASTWTIKLYENYSSKILAEITHKEGFKPNSDTEWQTETLNAFTSNLDDHKIPYFYIGNTVTVNLSNPYGVDLTGGPWSNDVIPLAEAALDADTVLSWAHTTSTDSTGKTSLTASATAADGCVIDLKIAPSSDKIKVTATYCPAGTDHWLDDVKTAINSYTGNHDHADEVPYVYFNNPAPTATEKTDHLLIQGGAYVDGDQDKFNAVYGAAGWTLTSKGSSWGDYA
;
A
#
# COMPACT_ATOMS: atom_id res chain seq x y z
N MET A 1 14.33 -16.60 -43.59
CA MET A 1 14.95 -17.06 -42.33
C MET A 1 15.35 -18.50 -42.54
N MET A 2 16.62 -18.85 -42.35
CA MET A 2 17.05 -20.25 -42.39
C MET A 2 16.28 -21.00 -41.30
N LEU A 3 15.24 -21.76 -41.68
CA LEU A 3 14.89 -22.96 -40.91
C LEU A 3 16.21 -23.67 -40.64
N ARG A 4 16.49 -24.09 -39.40
CA ARG A 4 17.74 -24.77 -38.99
C ARG A 4 18.15 -25.96 -39.90
N LEU A 5 17.28 -26.34 -40.83
CA LEU A 5 17.37 -27.41 -41.82
C LEU A 5 17.83 -27.00 -43.24
N ASN A 6 18.04 -25.71 -43.56
CA ASN A 6 18.30 -25.25 -44.94
C ASN A 6 17.27 -25.79 -45.96
N TYR A 7 16.05 -26.07 -45.51
CA TYR A 7 14.99 -26.66 -46.31
C TYR A 7 13.93 -25.59 -46.66
N VAL A 8 13.51 -25.56 -47.92
CA VAL A 8 12.47 -24.65 -48.42
C VAL A 8 11.22 -25.49 -48.65
N ILE A 9 10.12 -25.13 -48.00
CA ILE A 9 8.84 -25.83 -48.18
C ILE A 9 8.31 -25.62 -49.61
N PRO A 10 7.48 -26.55 -50.14
CA PRO A 10 6.85 -26.41 -51.45
C PRO A 10 6.11 -25.07 -51.60
N TYR A 11 6.23 -24.46 -52.77
CA TYR A 11 5.53 -23.21 -53.08
C TYR A 11 4.04 -23.46 -53.31
N VAL A 12 3.21 -22.63 -52.68
CA VAL A 12 1.76 -22.56 -52.88
C VAL A 12 1.37 -21.09 -52.98
N THR A 13 0.49 -20.74 -53.91
CA THR A 13 0.00 -19.35 -54.01
C THR A 13 -0.94 -19.05 -52.85
N LEU A 14 -0.68 -17.97 -52.10
CA LEU A 14 -1.56 -17.51 -51.01
C LEU A 14 -2.49 -16.37 -51.44
N GLY A 15 -2.33 -15.88 -52.68
CA GLY A 15 -3.02 -14.69 -53.17
C GLY A 15 -2.31 -13.40 -52.73
N GLY A 16 -1.97 -12.56 -53.71
CA GLY A 16 -1.23 -11.31 -53.48
C GLY A 16 0.23 -11.53 -53.08
N LYS A 17 0.84 -10.52 -52.45
CA LYS A 17 2.20 -10.62 -51.89
C LYS A 17 2.10 -11.25 -50.49
N PRO A 18 2.74 -12.39 -50.22
CA PRO A 18 2.66 -13.03 -48.91
C PRO A 18 3.44 -12.23 -47.86
N SER A 19 2.95 -12.29 -46.63
CA SER A 19 3.62 -11.84 -45.41
C SER A 19 3.85 -13.04 -44.50
N ALA A 20 4.79 -12.93 -43.56
CA ALA A 20 5.08 -14.01 -42.63
C ALA A 20 5.50 -13.46 -41.26
N ASP A 21 4.97 -14.08 -40.21
CA ASP A 21 5.21 -13.72 -38.81
C ASP A 21 5.58 -14.98 -38.00
N TYR A 22 6.53 -14.85 -37.08
CA TYR A 22 6.93 -15.94 -36.19
C TYR A 22 6.21 -15.81 -34.85
N ILE A 23 5.38 -16.80 -34.54
CA ILE A 23 4.46 -16.75 -33.42
C ILE A 23 5.02 -17.61 -32.27
N THR A 24 5.27 -16.96 -31.14
CA THR A 24 5.77 -17.60 -29.89
C THR A 24 4.78 -17.51 -28.74
N THR A 25 3.79 -16.62 -28.81
CA THR A 25 2.74 -16.44 -27.80
C THR A 25 1.35 -16.57 -28.42
N ASN A 26 0.35 -16.95 -27.63
CA ASN A 26 -1.05 -16.89 -28.07
C ASN A 26 -1.62 -15.47 -27.95
N ASP A 27 -2.89 -15.30 -28.34
CA ASP A 27 -3.61 -14.01 -28.29
C ASP A 27 -3.72 -13.41 -26.88
N TYR A 28 -3.46 -14.19 -25.83
CA TYR A 28 -3.47 -13.77 -24.43
C TYR A 28 -2.07 -13.47 -23.88
N GLY A 29 -1.04 -13.48 -24.75
CA GLY A 29 0.34 -13.21 -24.36
C GLY A 29 1.04 -14.36 -23.62
N THR A 30 0.44 -15.56 -23.55
CA THR A 30 1.09 -16.72 -22.93
C THR A 30 1.96 -17.47 -23.93
N SER A 31 3.09 -18.01 -23.49
CA SER A 31 3.96 -18.86 -24.33
C SER A 31 3.17 -20.02 -24.95
N LEU A 32 3.42 -20.29 -26.22
CA LEU A 32 2.90 -21.48 -26.89
C LEU A 32 3.73 -22.72 -26.55
N ASP A 33 3.07 -23.88 -26.46
CA ASP A 33 3.74 -25.18 -26.31
C ASP A 33 4.66 -25.50 -27.50
N GLN A 34 4.27 -25.03 -28.69
CA GLN A 34 5.07 -25.14 -29.91
C GLN A 34 4.97 -23.84 -30.73
N PRO A 35 6.09 -23.09 -30.89
CA PRO A 35 6.11 -21.91 -31.75
C PRO A 35 6.02 -22.32 -33.22
N TYR A 36 5.50 -21.41 -34.06
CA TYR A 36 5.29 -21.67 -35.47
C TYR A 36 5.57 -20.44 -36.33
N LEU A 37 5.90 -20.68 -37.60
CA LEU A 37 5.92 -19.64 -38.62
C LEU A 37 4.54 -19.61 -39.28
N GLU A 38 3.89 -18.46 -39.25
CA GLU A 38 2.66 -18.22 -39.98
C GLU A 38 2.97 -17.44 -41.25
N VAL A 39 2.47 -17.91 -42.40
CA VAL A 39 2.59 -17.23 -43.69
C VAL A 39 1.19 -17.00 -44.22
N TYR A 40 0.81 -15.75 -44.48
CA TYR A 40 -0.54 -15.39 -44.92
C TYR A 40 -0.53 -14.58 -46.21
N GLY A 41 -1.58 -14.80 -47.00
CA GLY A 41 -1.87 -14.05 -48.21
C GLY A 41 -2.40 -12.65 -47.92
N THR A 42 -2.46 -11.82 -48.95
CA THR A 42 -3.01 -10.45 -48.88
C THR A 42 -4.24 -10.26 -49.76
N THR A 43 -4.77 -11.34 -50.34
CA THR A 43 -5.96 -11.31 -51.20
C THR A 43 -6.97 -12.35 -50.73
N THR A 44 -8.25 -11.98 -50.75
CA THR A 44 -9.33 -12.86 -50.31
C THR A 44 -9.64 -13.97 -51.30
N TRP A 45 -9.95 -15.14 -50.76
CA TRP A 45 -10.33 -16.34 -51.50
C TRP A 45 -11.85 -16.53 -51.48
N THR A 46 -12.48 -16.30 -52.62
CA THR A 46 -13.93 -16.49 -52.80
C THR A 46 -14.33 -17.95 -52.63
N ALA A 47 -15.60 -18.21 -52.30
CA ALA A 47 -16.16 -19.57 -52.21
C ALA A 47 -15.89 -20.45 -53.45
N ALA A 48 -15.78 -19.85 -54.65
CA ALA A 48 -15.48 -20.57 -55.88
C ALA A 48 -13.99 -20.95 -56.04
N THR A 49 -13.08 -20.25 -55.37
CA THR A 49 -11.63 -20.42 -55.52
C THR A 49 -10.96 -21.10 -54.32
N LYS A 50 -11.62 -21.21 -53.16
CA LYS A 50 -11.07 -21.90 -51.97
C LYS A 50 -10.58 -23.32 -52.28
N GLY A 51 -11.32 -24.07 -53.10
CA GLY A 51 -10.95 -25.44 -53.48
C GLY A 51 -9.64 -25.53 -54.29
N THR A 52 -9.32 -24.48 -55.07
CA THR A 52 -8.08 -24.42 -55.85
C THR A 52 -6.86 -24.30 -54.94
N PHE A 53 -6.91 -23.46 -53.90
CA PHE A 53 -5.83 -23.33 -52.92
C PHE A 53 -5.46 -24.68 -52.28
N PHE A 54 -6.46 -25.40 -51.75
CA PHE A 54 -6.23 -26.70 -51.10
C PHE A 54 -5.72 -27.77 -52.08
N THR A 55 -6.20 -27.74 -53.34
CA THR A 55 -5.74 -28.67 -54.39
C THR A 55 -4.29 -28.39 -54.78
N GLU A 56 -3.90 -27.12 -54.91
CA GLU A 56 -2.52 -26.71 -55.18
C GLU A 56 -1.59 -27.09 -54.02
N PHE A 57 -2.01 -26.85 -52.78
CA PHE A 57 -1.28 -27.27 -51.58
C PHE A 57 -1.03 -28.78 -51.59
N GLN A 58 -2.09 -29.58 -51.74
CA GLN A 58 -1.96 -31.04 -51.77
C GLN A 58 -1.04 -31.51 -52.89
N THR A 59 -1.20 -30.95 -54.09
CA THR A 59 -0.39 -31.33 -55.27
C THR A 59 1.09 -31.01 -55.05
N ALA A 60 1.41 -29.80 -54.59
CA ALA A 60 2.79 -29.37 -54.39
C ALA A 60 3.49 -30.17 -53.29
N PHE A 61 2.81 -30.39 -52.15
CA PHE A 61 3.39 -31.10 -51.01
C PHE A 61 3.54 -32.60 -51.29
N THR A 62 2.55 -33.26 -51.90
CA THR A 62 2.70 -34.68 -52.27
C THR A 62 3.77 -34.89 -53.34
N ALA A 63 3.94 -33.96 -54.29
CA ALA A 63 5.01 -34.04 -55.29
C ALA A 63 6.41 -33.94 -54.69
N ASP A 64 6.55 -33.22 -53.57
CA ASP A 64 7.80 -33.07 -52.80
C ASP A 64 8.00 -34.18 -51.75
N GLY A 65 7.13 -35.21 -51.74
CA GLY A 65 7.26 -36.38 -50.87
C GLY A 65 6.63 -36.24 -49.49
N TRP A 66 5.78 -35.23 -49.27
CA TRP A 66 5.06 -35.06 -48.00
C TRP A 66 3.81 -35.95 -47.94
N THR A 67 3.46 -36.36 -46.72
CA THR A 67 2.16 -37.02 -46.46
C THR A 67 1.11 -35.95 -46.20
N VAL A 68 0.05 -35.90 -47.01
CA VAL A 68 -1.01 -34.88 -46.89
C VAL A 68 -2.33 -35.51 -46.43
N ALA A 69 -2.84 -35.04 -45.30
CA ALA A 69 -4.17 -35.36 -44.78
C ALA A 69 -5.15 -34.22 -45.09
N THR A 70 -6.27 -34.56 -45.74
CA THR A 70 -7.30 -33.59 -46.15
C THR A 70 -8.39 -33.47 -45.09
N GLY A 71 -8.70 -32.23 -44.65
CA GLY A 71 -9.81 -31.92 -43.76
C GLY A 71 -10.88 -31.04 -44.42
N ALA A 72 -11.96 -30.74 -43.69
CA ALA A 72 -13.05 -29.90 -44.21
C ALA A 72 -12.66 -28.42 -44.38
N SER A 73 -11.79 -27.91 -43.51
CA SER A 73 -11.34 -26.50 -43.49
C SER A 73 -9.82 -26.33 -43.37
N VAL A 74 -9.08 -27.42 -43.10
CA VAL A 74 -7.63 -27.43 -42.92
C VAL A 74 -7.04 -28.65 -43.62
N TYR A 75 -5.95 -28.47 -44.37
CA TYR A 75 -5.14 -29.56 -44.92
C TYR A 75 -3.83 -29.61 -44.16
N THR A 76 -3.41 -30.79 -43.71
CA THR A 76 -2.18 -30.97 -42.93
C THR A 76 -1.18 -31.78 -43.75
N ALA A 77 -0.01 -31.22 -44.03
CA ALA A 77 1.11 -31.93 -44.62
C ALA A 77 2.19 -32.20 -43.57
N THR A 78 2.70 -33.43 -43.51
CA THR A 78 3.81 -33.81 -42.63
C THR A 78 4.99 -34.40 -43.40
N ARG A 79 6.19 -34.08 -42.93
CA ARG A 79 7.49 -34.60 -43.37
C ARG A 79 8.20 -35.07 -42.10
N ASP A 80 7.93 -36.29 -41.66
CA ASP A 80 8.34 -36.72 -40.31
C ASP A 80 9.87 -36.86 -40.17
N ASP A 81 10.56 -37.30 -41.22
CA ASP A 81 12.03 -37.32 -41.31
C ASP A 81 12.64 -35.91 -41.48
N LEU A 82 11.81 -34.94 -41.91
CA LEU A 82 11.89 -33.48 -41.71
C LEU A 82 11.94 -32.94 -40.29
N GLY A 83 11.07 -33.54 -39.48
CA GLY A 83 10.48 -32.87 -38.34
C GLY A 83 9.50 -31.75 -38.70
N LEU A 84 8.99 -31.69 -39.93
CA LEU A 84 8.19 -30.54 -40.41
C LEU A 84 6.70 -30.88 -40.52
N LYS A 85 5.85 -29.94 -40.12
CA LYS A 85 4.40 -29.99 -40.32
C LYS A 85 3.92 -28.64 -40.85
N VAL A 86 3.04 -28.67 -41.86
CA VAL A 86 2.41 -27.48 -42.43
C VAL A 86 0.90 -27.66 -42.43
N GLU A 87 0.17 -26.75 -41.82
CA GLU A 87 -1.28 -26.67 -41.86
C GLU A 87 -1.70 -25.53 -42.79
N ALA A 88 -2.42 -25.87 -43.85
CA ALA A 88 -3.02 -24.91 -44.77
C ALA A 88 -4.48 -24.68 -44.40
N SER A 89 -4.88 -23.41 -44.28
CA SER A 89 -6.25 -23.01 -43.95
C SER A 89 -6.63 -21.71 -44.67
N ILE A 90 -7.92 -21.36 -44.62
CA ILE A 90 -8.42 -20.05 -44.99
C ILE A 90 -9.12 -19.49 -43.76
N ASP A 91 -8.72 -18.31 -43.31
CA ASP A 91 -9.24 -17.68 -42.10
C ASP A 91 -10.64 -17.05 -42.31
N ASP A 92 -11.16 -16.46 -41.24
CA ASP A 92 -12.48 -15.81 -41.22
C ASP A 92 -12.53 -14.52 -42.07
N MET A 93 -11.35 -13.96 -42.41
CA MET A 93 -11.20 -12.83 -43.33
C MET A 93 -11.02 -13.29 -44.79
N GLU A 94 -11.19 -14.59 -45.05
CA GLU A 94 -11.00 -15.24 -46.34
C GLU A 94 -9.56 -15.20 -46.87
N LEU A 95 -8.56 -15.00 -46.02
CA LEU A 95 -7.14 -15.04 -46.39
C LEU A 95 -6.58 -16.45 -46.23
N ALA A 96 -5.74 -16.89 -47.18
CA ALA A 96 -5.06 -18.17 -47.09
C ALA A 96 -3.86 -18.08 -46.17
N THR A 97 -3.71 -19.08 -45.30
CA THR A 97 -2.67 -19.13 -44.28
C THR A 97 -1.97 -20.49 -44.29
N LEU A 98 -0.66 -20.48 -44.11
CA LEU A 98 0.18 -21.64 -43.83
C LEU A 98 0.77 -21.50 -42.44
N LYS A 99 0.47 -22.45 -41.57
CA LYS A 99 1.08 -22.59 -40.25
C LYS A 99 2.13 -23.68 -40.29
N CYS A 100 3.39 -23.31 -40.18
CA CYS A 100 4.53 -24.21 -40.26
C CYS A 100 5.13 -24.45 -38.86
N THR A 101 5.10 -25.69 -38.39
CA THR A 101 5.76 -26.12 -37.15
C THR A 101 6.96 -27.01 -37.45
N TYR A 102 7.94 -26.98 -36.53
CA TYR A 102 9.12 -27.84 -36.55
C TYR A 102 9.26 -28.56 -35.20
N THR A 103 9.53 -29.86 -35.27
CA THR A 103 9.89 -30.72 -34.14
C THR A 103 11.18 -31.44 -34.53
N GLU A 104 12.26 -31.30 -33.77
CA GLU A 104 13.52 -31.97 -34.08
C GLU A 104 13.33 -33.50 -34.11
N PRO A 105 13.65 -34.18 -35.24
CA PRO A 105 13.57 -35.63 -35.29
C PRO A 105 14.49 -36.27 -34.26
N PHE A 106 14.06 -37.41 -33.71
CA PHE A 106 14.91 -38.17 -32.80
C PHE A 106 16.05 -38.86 -33.56
N ASP A 107 17.24 -38.29 -33.51
CA ASP A 107 18.46 -38.86 -34.07
C ASP A 107 19.63 -38.67 -33.08
N PRO A 108 19.99 -39.71 -32.30
CA PRO A 108 21.07 -39.61 -31.32
C PRO A 108 22.47 -39.46 -31.93
N SER A 109 22.62 -39.60 -33.25
CA SER A 109 23.94 -39.44 -33.91
C SER A 109 24.36 -37.98 -34.09
N ILE A 110 23.43 -37.03 -33.96
CA ILE A 110 23.70 -35.61 -34.20
C ILE A 110 24.44 -34.92 -33.05
N ALA A 111 24.48 -35.53 -31.86
CA ALA A 111 25.17 -35.01 -30.69
C ALA A 111 25.80 -36.16 -29.89
N THR A 112 27.06 -35.99 -29.50
CA THR A 112 27.86 -37.01 -28.79
C THR A 112 28.48 -36.49 -27.49
N ALA A 113 28.21 -35.23 -27.13
CA ALA A 113 28.66 -34.58 -25.90
C ALA A 113 27.70 -33.46 -25.51
N TRP A 114 27.73 -33.05 -24.24
CA TRP A 114 27.01 -31.87 -23.77
C TRP A 114 27.53 -30.61 -24.50
N PRO A 115 26.65 -29.67 -24.85
CA PRO A 115 27.08 -28.35 -25.31
C PRO A 115 27.94 -27.62 -24.26
N GLN A 116 28.83 -26.74 -24.70
CA GLN A 116 29.78 -26.06 -23.80
C GLN A 116 29.08 -25.19 -22.75
N ASP A 117 28.01 -24.50 -23.12
CA ASP A 117 27.18 -23.71 -22.20
C ASP A 117 26.52 -24.57 -21.10
N VAL A 118 26.18 -25.83 -21.41
CA VAL A 118 25.71 -26.80 -20.42
C VAL A 118 26.85 -27.23 -19.48
N LEU A 119 28.04 -27.52 -20.04
CA LEU A 119 29.22 -27.92 -19.25
C LEU A 119 29.72 -26.81 -18.33
N ASP A 120 29.74 -25.56 -18.80
CA ASP A 120 30.12 -24.40 -18.00
C ASP A 120 29.18 -24.25 -16.79
N THR A 121 27.89 -24.52 -16.97
CA THR A 121 26.91 -24.52 -15.87
C THR A 121 27.10 -25.69 -14.89
N PHE A 122 27.56 -26.86 -15.36
CA PHE A 122 27.82 -28.00 -14.49
C PHE A 122 28.96 -27.73 -13.52
N ALA A 123 30.08 -27.19 -14.02
CA ALA A 123 31.32 -27.07 -13.25
C ALA A 123 31.10 -26.34 -11.92
N ASP A 124 30.28 -25.30 -11.92
CA ASP A 124 29.94 -24.51 -10.74
C ASP A 124 28.96 -25.22 -9.80
N LEU A 125 28.02 -26.01 -10.34
CA LEU A 125 26.90 -26.60 -9.58
C LEU A 125 27.16 -28.03 -9.09
N THR A 126 28.15 -28.72 -9.65
CA THR A 126 28.50 -30.10 -9.29
C THR A 126 29.86 -30.20 -8.61
N ASP A 127 30.44 -29.08 -8.14
CA ASP A 127 31.79 -29.06 -7.54
C ASP A 127 32.85 -29.67 -8.48
N GLY A 128 32.69 -29.46 -9.78
CA GLY A 128 33.54 -30.03 -10.82
C GLY A 128 33.30 -31.51 -11.17
N HIS A 129 32.28 -32.16 -10.58
CA HIS A 129 31.94 -33.55 -10.91
C HIS A 129 31.19 -33.69 -12.24
N GLU A 130 31.51 -34.74 -13.00
CA GLU A 130 30.93 -34.97 -14.33
C GLU A 130 29.55 -35.66 -14.25
N VAL A 131 28.61 -35.15 -15.06
CA VAL A 131 27.32 -35.80 -15.34
C VAL A 131 27.39 -36.48 -16.71
N PRO A 132 27.15 -37.81 -16.82
CA PRO A 132 27.25 -38.55 -18.07
C PRO A 132 26.37 -37.97 -19.19
N PHE A 133 26.89 -37.92 -20.41
CA PHE A 133 26.14 -37.47 -21.59
C PHE A 133 25.22 -38.56 -22.14
N PHE A 134 24.02 -38.15 -22.55
CA PHE A 134 23.15 -38.92 -23.43
C PHE A 134 22.27 -37.96 -24.26
N TYR A 135 21.81 -38.41 -25.42
CA TYR A 135 20.97 -37.58 -26.29
C TYR A 135 19.55 -37.44 -25.73
N MET A 136 19.17 -36.24 -25.32
CA MET A 136 17.86 -35.91 -24.72
C MET A 136 16.79 -35.48 -25.74
N GLY A 137 16.90 -35.93 -27.00
CA GLY A 137 15.93 -35.59 -28.05
C GLY A 137 16.17 -34.22 -28.72
N THR A 138 17.26 -33.53 -28.39
CA THR A 138 17.68 -32.30 -29.09
C THR A 138 19.19 -32.14 -29.02
N LYS A 139 19.79 -31.52 -30.05
CA LYS A 139 21.22 -31.13 -30.03
C LYS A 139 21.52 -29.88 -29.20
N ALA A 140 20.50 -29.13 -28.81
CA ALA A 140 20.63 -27.86 -28.09
C ALA A 140 19.76 -27.87 -26.82
N PRO A 141 20.05 -28.77 -25.85
CA PRO A 141 19.39 -28.75 -24.55
C PRO A 141 19.66 -27.42 -23.85
N THR A 142 18.74 -27.00 -22.98
CA THR A 142 18.88 -25.79 -22.17
C THR A 142 19.00 -26.14 -20.70
N VAL A 143 19.72 -25.33 -19.92
CA VAL A 143 19.82 -25.50 -18.47
C VAL A 143 19.02 -24.41 -17.76
N THR A 144 18.24 -24.81 -16.76
CA THR A 144 17.58 -23.92 -15.82
C THR A 144 18.10 -24.19 -14.42
N THR A 145 18.54 -23.14 -13.74
CA THR A 145 18.94 -23.18 -12.34
C THR A 145 17.83 -22.62 -11.47
N SER A 146 17.75 -23.11 -10.24
CA SER A 146 16.84 -22.59 -9.23
C SER A 146 17.66 -21.89 -8.15
N SER A 147 17.34 -20.63 -7.86
CA SER A 147 17.98 -19.90 -6.76
C SER A 147 17.53 -20.38 -5.37
N SER A 148 16.57 -21.30 -5.30
CA SER A 148 15.99 -21.80 -4.04
C SER A 148 16.28 -23.29 -3.78
N SER A 149 17.02 -23.96 -4.67
CA SER A 149 17.40 -25.37 -4.51
C SER A 149 18.81 -25.65 -5.03
N TYR A 150 19.47 -26.67 -4.46
CA TYR A 150 20.73 -27.22 -4.96
C TYR A 150 20.54 -28.04 -6.24
N THR A 151 19.58 -27.63 -7.07
CA THR A 151 19.15 -28.38 -8.26
C THR A 151 19.29 -27.52 -9.50
N PHE A 152 19.81 -28.14 -10.55
CA PHE A 152 19.66 -27.63 -11.90
C PHE A 152 18.96 -28.67 -12.75
N ARG A 153 18.24 -28.18 -13.74
CA ARG A 153 17.48 -29.01 -14.66
C ARG A 153 17.97 -28.77 -16.08
N ILE A 154 18.19 -29.86 -16.79
CA ILE A 154 18.48 -29.87 -18.22
C ILE A 154 17.17 -30.21 -18.94
N ASP A 155 16.71 -29.27 -19.75
CA ASP A 155 15.52 -29.41 -20.59
C ASP A 155 15.93 -29.87 -21.99
N GLY A 156 15.51 -31.08 -22.33
CA GLY A 156 15.70 -31.72 -23.63
C GLY A 156 14.59 -31.43 -24.64
N GLY A 157 14.63 -32.17 -25.74
CA GLY A 157 13.63 -32.13 -26.81
C GLY A 157 12.43 -33.03 -26.52
N THR A 158 11.66 -33.34 -27.56
CA THR A 158 10.52 -34.26 -27.45
C THR A 158 10.99 -35.64 -26.97
N TYR A 159 10.29 -36.15 -25.97
CA TYR A 159 10.60 -37.42 -25.33
C TYR A 159 10.39 -38.58 -26.31
N ASN A 160 11.40 -39.43 -26.41
CA ASN A 160 11.36 -40.69 -27.14
C ASN A 160 11.74 -41.80 -26.16
N ASP A 161 11.05 -42.94 -26.20
CA ASP A 161 11.29 -44.06 -25.27
C ASP A 161 12.74 -44.60 -25.35
N GLN A 162 13.45 -44.35 -26.46
CA GLN A 162 14.88 -44.68 -26.58
C GLN A 162 15.78 -43.83 -25.66
N ILE A 163 15.34 -42.64 -25.21
CA ILE A 163 16.10 -41.78 -24.29
C ILE A 163 16.37 -42.50 -22.98
N GLU A 164 15.39 -43.23 -22.44
CA GLU A 164 15.58 -44.02 -21.22
C GLU A 164 16.71 -45.05 -21.41
N THR A 165 16.72 -45.74 -22.55
CA THR A 165 17.75 -46.75 -22.85
C THR A 165 19.13 -46.11 -22.97
N LEU A 166 19.23 -44.96 -23.66
CA LEU A 166 20.50 -44.22 -23.81
C LEU A 166 21.01 -43.71 -22.46
N ALA A 167 20.13 -43.13 -21.65
CA ALA A 167 20.46 -42.59 -20.34
C ALA A 167 20.93 -43.69 -19.39
N LYS A 168 20.19 -44.81 -19.31
CA LYS A 168 20.59 -45.98 -18.50
C LYS A 168 21.95 -46.53 -18.95
N ALA A 169 22.23 -46.57 -20.25
CA ALA A 169 23.53 -47.01 -20.75
C ALA A 169 24.66 -46.05 -20.33
N ALA A 170 24.44 -44.74 -20.42
CA ALA A 170 25.40 -43.73 -19.98
C ALA A 170 25.70 -43.84 -18.48
N PHE A 171 24.68 -43.83 -17.63
CA PHE A 171 24.85 -43.90 -16.17
C PHE A 171 25.45 -45.23 -15.69
N ASN A 172 25.02 -46.38 -16.23
CA ASN A 172 25.59 -47.67 -15.85
C ASN A 172 27.08 -47.83 -16.25
N GLY A 173 27.54 -47.12 -17.29
CA GLY A 173 28.94 -47.14 -17.71
C GLY A 173 29.90 -46.53 -16.69
N ASP A 174 29.40 -45.62 -15.85
CA ASP A 174 30.22 -44.73 -15.01
C ASP A 174 30.14 -45.04 -13.50
N SER A 175 29.81 -46.29 -13.14
CA SER A 175 29.65 -46.74 -11.74
C SER A 175 28.53 -46.04 -10.95
N TRP A 176 27.52 -45.50 -11.64
CA TRP A 176 26.32 -44.98 -10.97
C TRP A 176 25.40 -46.13 -10.55
N THR A 177 24.66 -45.91 -9.46
CA THR A 177 23.54 -46.77 -9.05
C THR A 177 22.26 -46.25 -9.67
N VAL A 178 21.66 -47.01 -10.58
CA VAL A 178 20.40 -46.64 -11.25
C VAL A 178 19.24 -47.39 -10.61
N THR A 179 18.19 -46.65 -10.24
CA THR A 179 16.95 -47.16 -9.65
C THR A 179 15.77 -46.73 -10.52
N ASP A 180 15.01 -47.70 -11.04
CA ASP A 180 13.80 -47.42 -11.80
C ASP A 180 12.73 -46.81 -10.91
N ASN A 181 12.11 -45.72 -11.37
CA ASN A 181 10.97 -45.12 -10.70
C ASN A 181 9.68 -45.73 -11.25
N THR A 182 8.77 -46.13 -10.34
CA THR A 182 7.47 -46.70 -10.71
C THR A 182 6.33 -45.69 -10.57
N SER A 183 6.67 -44.39 -10.48
CA SER A 183 5.72 -43.30 -10.28
C SER A 183 4.77 -43.17 -11.48
N THR A 184 3.46 -43.20 -11.22
CA THR A 184 2.41 -43.08 -12.24
C THR A 184 1.66 -41.75 -12.14
N SER A 185 2.38 -40.63 -12.04
CA SER A 185 1.76 -39.29 -12.06
C SER A 185 1.26 -38.97 -13.47
N SER A 186 0.11 -38.31 -13.62
CA SER A 186 -0.51 -38.02 -14.92
C SER A 186 0.15 -36.88 -15.70
N TYR A 187 1.10 -36.16 -15.11
CA TYR A 187 1.70 -34.94 -15.67
C TYR A 187 3.22 -35.01 -15.84
N ASP A 188 3.92 -35.67 -14.92
CA ASP A 188 5.37 -35.88 -14.96
C ASP A 188 5.66 -37.31 -14.49
N TYR A 189 6.33 -38.09 -15.33
CA TYR A 189 6.71 -39.46 -15.00
C TYR A 189 8.20 -39.52 -14.74
N ASP A 190 8.60 -39.69 -13.48
CA ASP A 190 9.99 -40.02 -13.17
C ASP A 190 10.30 -41.39 -13.77
N VAL A 191 11.32 -41.40 -14.63
CA VAL A 191 11.75 -42.58 -15.38
C VAL A 191 12.73 -43.39 -14.51
N PHE A 192 13.76 -42.74 -13.98
CA PHE A 192 14.69 -43.35 -13.03
C PHE A 192 15.43 -42.29 -12.21
N ASP A 193 16.00 -42.73 -11.09
CA ASP A 193 17.02 -42.02 -10.30
C ASP A 193 18.38 -42.69 -10.50
N ALA A 194 19.44 -41.90 -10.69
CA ALA A 194 20.83 -42.35 -10.70
C ALA A 194 21.62 -41.63 -9.61
N THR A 195 22.34 -42.36 -8.78
CA THR A 195 23.19 -41.79 -7.72
C THR A 195 24.63 -42.25 -7.83
N LYS A 196 25.57 -41.38 -7.47
CA LYS A 196 27.00 -41.72 -7.40
C LYS A 196 27.67 -40.98 -6.25
N ASP A 197 28.36 -41.75 -5.43
CA ASP A 197 29.28 -41.24 -4.41
C ASP A 197 30.68 -41.09 -5.02
N PHE A 198 31.32 -39.96 -4.77
CA PHE A 198 32.66 -39.64 -5.25
C PHE A 198 33.69 -39.83 -4.13
N ALA A 199 34.97 -39.96 -4.53
CA ALA A 199 36.04 -40.31 -3.60
C ALA A 199 36.38 -39.20 -2.59
N ASP A 200 36.04 -37.95 -2.91
CA ASP A 200 36.13 -36.79 -2.01
C ASP A 200 34.96 -36.69 -1.03
N GLY A 201 33.97 -37.59 -1.12
CA GLY A 201 32.81 -37.64 -0.24
C GLY A 201 31.60 -36.85 -0.73
N CYS A 202 31.69 -36.19 -1.89
CA CYS A 202 30.53 -35.62 -2.56
C CYS A 202 29.65 -36.73 -3.13
N ALA A 203 28.36 -36.43 -3.34
CA ALA A 203 27.45 -37.32 -4.03
C ALA A 203 26.58 -36.54 -5.02
N LEU A 204 26.34 -37.11 -6.20
CA LEU A 204 25.37 -36.59 -7.15
C LEU A 204 24.15 -37.50 -7.23
N LYS A 205 22.97 -36.89 -7.33
CA LYS A 205 21.72 -37.56 -7.72
C LYS A 205 21.24 -36.92 -9.02
N ALA A 206 20.93 -37.75 -10.01
CA ALA A 206 20.30 -37.33 -11.26
C ALA A 206 18.95 -38.04 -11.42
N THR A 207 17.88 -37.30 -11.70
CA THR A 207 16.53 -37.82 -11.92
C THR A 207 16.10 -37.48 -13.33
N LEU A 208 15.86 -38.51 -14.15
CA LEU A 208 15.30 -38.34 -15.49
C LEU A 208 13.78 -38.39 -15.40
N THR A 209 13.11 -37.36 -15.91
CA THR A 209 11.66 -37.23 -15.93
C THR A 209 11.17 -37.04 -17.37
N LYS A 210 10.07 -37.71 -17.71
CA LYS A 210 9.25 -37.39 -18.88
C LYS A 210 8.23 -36.35 -18.44
N SER A 211 8.49 -35.09 -18.80
CA SER A 211 7.67 -33.96 -18.36
C SER A 211 6.59 -33.57 -19.36
N GLY A 212 5.37 -33.37 -18.88
CA GLY A 212 4.19 -33.04 -19.67
C GLY A 212 3.34 -34.25 -20.06
N SER A 213 2.07 -33.99 -20.40
CA SER A 213 1.13 -35.02 -20.85
C SER A 213 1.07 -35.10 -22.39
N SER A 214 1.03 -36.32 -22.95
CA SER A 214 0.88 -36.64 -24.39
C SER A 214 2.13 -36.53 -25.30
N SER A 215 1.91 -36.44 -26.62
CA SER A 215 2.90 -36.48 -27.71
C SER A 215 3.90 -35.33 -27.75
N THR A 216 3.79 -34.37 -26.84
CA THR A 216 4.67 -33.20 -26.71
C THR A 216 5.55 -33.25 -25.46
N ALA A 217 5.46 -34.34 -24.67
CA ALA A 217 6.27 -34.51 -23.47
C ALA A 217 7.77 -34.33 -23.79
N LYS A 218 8.52 -33.73 -22.86
CA LYS A 218 9.95 -33.46 -23.00
C LYS A 218 10.77 -34.33 -22.06
N ALA A 219 12.01 -34.59 -22.42
CA ALA A 219 12.97 -35.18 -21.49
C ALA A 219 13.54 -34.09 -20.57
N GLN A 220 13.50 -34.32 -19.27
CA GLN A 220 14.09 -33.43 -18.27
C GLN A 220 15.04 -34.21 -17.37
N LEU A 221 16.25 -33.70 -17.14
CA LEU A 221 17.21 -34.28 -16.20
C LEU A 221 17.45 -33.28 -15.08
N GLU A 222 16.93 -33.56 -13.89
CA GLU A 222 17.27 -32.80 -12.68
C GLU A 222 18.52 -33.41 -12.03
N VAL A 223 19.46 -32.57 -11.62
CA VAL A 223 20.68 -32.99 -10.94
C VAL A 223 20.84 -32.21 -9.64
N THR A 224 21.17 -32.94 -8.57
CA THR A 224 21.38 -32.41 -7.22
C THR A 224 22.74 -32.87 -6.70
N ILE A 225 23.47 -31.96 -6.05
CA ILE A 225 24.70 -32.28 -5.32
C ILE A 225 24.47 -32.34 -3.81
N SER A 226 25.12 -33.30 -3.17
CA SER A 226 25.40 -33.29 -1.75
C SER A 226 26.91 -33.15 -1.58
N GLU A 227 27.38 -31.96 -1.17
CA GLU A 227 28.80 -31.71 -0.93
C GLU A 227 29.33 -32.55 0.24
N ALA A 228 30.62 -32.88 0.19
CA ALA A 228 31.33 -33.45 1.31
C ALA A 228 31.35 -32.46 2.49
N TRP A 229 31.28 -32.97 3.72
CA TRP A 229 31.39 -32.14 4.90
C TRP A 229 32.84 -31.64 5.08
N ASP A 230 33.10 -30.41 4.65
CA ASP A 230 34.36 -29.70 4.86
C ASP A 230 34.12 -28.24 5.30
N PRO A 231 34.09 -27.96 6.62
CA PRO A 231 33.89 -26.60 7.14
C PRO A 231 35.07 -25.66 6.89
N THR A 232 36.18 -26.15 6.33
CA THR A 232 37.36 -25.33 5.98
C THR A 232 37.40 -24.92 4.52
N LYS A 233 36.56 -25.54 3.67
CA LYS A 233 36.48 -25.26 2.23
C LYS A 233 36.05 -23.81 1.93
N TYR A 234 35.13 -23.29 2.72
CA TYR A 234 34.59 -21.93 2.58
C TYR A 234 34.75 -21.16 3.88
N THR A 235 35.07 -19.87 3.77
CA THR A 235 35.44 -19.02 4.92
C THR A 235 34.56 -17.79 5.07
N ASP A 236 33.57 -17.60 4.19
CA ASP A 236 32.72 -16.42 4.14
C ASP A 236 31.36 -16.72 3.50
N TRP A 237 30.36 -15.88 3.76
CA TRP A 237 29.04 -15.97 3.15
C TRP A 237 29.07 -15.59 1.65
N PRO A 238 28.21 -16.19 0.82
CA PRO A 238 27.94 -15.71 -0.52
C PRO A 238 27.49 -14.24 -0.56
N ASP A 239 27.81 -13.51 -1.63
CA ASP A 239 27.53 -12.07 -1.75
C ASP A 239 26.03 -11.74 -1.78
N ASP A 240 25.21 -12.61 -2.35
CA ASP A 240 23.75 -12.50 -2.34
C ASP A 240 23.20 -12.65 -0.91
N ILE A 241 23.69 -13.62 -0.15
CA ILE A 241 23.32 -13.81 1.26
C ILE A 241 23.77 -12.62 2.12
N LYS A 242 24.97 -12.07 1.91
CA LYS A 242 25.43 -10.84 2.58
C LYS A 242 24.53 -9.65 2.26
N THR A 243 24.12 -9.52 1.01
CA THR A 243 23.22 -8.45 0.56
C THR A 243 21.86 -8.56 1.25
N GLU A 244 21.30 -9.77 1.34
CA GLU A 244 20.04 -10.03 2.05
C GLU A 244 20.18 -9.72 3.55
N MET A 245 21.23 -10.20 4.22
CA MET A 245 21.48 -9.88 5.64
C MET A 245 21.61 -8.37 5.85
N THR A 246 22.38 -7.67 5.02
CA THR A 246 22.55 -6.21 5.12
C THR A 246 21.22 -5.49 4.89
N THR A 247 20.39 -5.99 3.98
CA THR A 247 19.07 -5.41 3.69
C THR A 247 18.11 -5.57 4.87
N TYR A 248 18.08 -6.74 5.52
CA TYR A 248 17.14 -6.99 6.61
C TYR A 248 17.65 -6.55 8.00
N TYR A 249 18.96 -6.58 8.20
CA TYR A 249 19.59 -6.42 9.52
C TYR A 249 20.55 -5.23 9.60
N GLY A 250 20.89 -4.59 8.47
CA GLY A 250 21.89 -3.52 8.40
C GLY A 250 23.34 -3.97 8.60
N GLU A 251 23.56 -5.25 8.90
CA GLU A 251 24.86 -5.86 9.12
C GLU A 251 24.85 -7.37 8.78
N VAL A 252 26.03 -7.98 8.73
CA VAL A 252 26.22 -9.38 8.33
C VAL A 252 26.56 -10.23 9.57
N LEU A 253 25.82 -11.32 9.77
CA LEU A 253 26.08 -12.30 10.82
C LEU A 253 27.49 -12.92 10.67
N PRO A 254 28.24 -13.21 11.77
CA PRO A 254 29.47 -13.98 11.68
C PRO A 254 29.29 -15.27 10.89
N TYR A 255 30.27 -15.57 10.03
CA TYR A 255 30.19 -16.70 9.12
C TYR A 255 30.13 -18.05 9.85
N VAL A 256 29.21 -18.90 9.43
CA VAL A 256 29.10 -20.29 9.87
C VAL A 256 28.90 -21.22 8.68
N TYR A 257 29.50 -22.41 8.72
CA TYR A 257 29.39 -23.36 7.61
C TYR A 257 28.13 -24.22 7.75
N LEU A 258 27.28 -24.17 6.73
CA LEU A 258 25.99 -24.90 6.70
C LEU A 258 26.04 -26.16 5.84
N GLY A 259 27.22 -26.77 5.65
CA GLY A 259 27.39 -27.99 4.85
C GLY A 259 27.49 -27.77 3.34
N THR A 260 27.60 -26.52 2.91
CA THR A 260 27.76 -26.09 1.51
C THR A 260 28.25 -24.66 1.45
N GLY A 261 28.93 -24.30 0.36
CA GLY A 261 29.38 -22.94 0.07
C GLY A 261 28.30 -22.05 -0.54
N ALA A 262 27.15 -22.61 -0.93
CA ALA A 262 26.07 -21.88 -1.58
C ALA A 262 24.74 -22.07 -0.83
N PRO A 263 24.65 -21.71 0.47
CA PRO A 263 23.37 -21.74 1.19
C PRO A 263 22.34 -20.87 0.49
N VAL A 264 21.09 -21.35 0.43
CA VAL A 264 20.00 -20.64 -0.26
C VAL A 264 19.02 -20.05 0.75
N LYS A 265 18.44 -18.89 0.39
CA LYS A 265 17.31 -18.30 1.15
C LYS A 265 16.11 -19.25 1.11
N ASN A 266 15.63 -19.64 2.28
CA ASN A 266 14.49 -20.53 2.43
C ASN A 266 13.19 -19.75 2.68
N PHE A 267 13.24 -18.77 3.58
CA PHE A 267 12.08 -18.00 4.00
C PHE A 267 12.51 -16.66 4.64
N TYR A 268 11.64 -15.66 4.57
CA TYR A 268 11.80 -14.41 5.31
C TYR A 268 10.44 -13.96 5.86
N SER A 269 10.43 -13.55 7.12
CA SER A 269 9.27 -12.95 7.78
C SER A 269 9.63 -11.56 8.30
N SER A 270 9.04 -10.54 7.69
CA SER A 270 9.17 -9.15 8.15
C SER A 270 8.55 -8.92 9.54
N TYR A 271 7.54 -9.73 9.90
CA TYR A 271 6.86 -9.65 11.20
C TYR A 271 7.79 -10.04 12.35
N SER A 272 8.58 -11.11 12.18
CA SER A 272 9.49 -11.65 13.20
C SER A 272 10.96 -11.24 13.03
N ASN A 273 11.27 -10.43 12.00
CA ASN A 273 12.64 -10.09 11.58
C ASN A 273 13.53 -11.34 11.42
N GLU A 274 13.00 -12.34 10.72
CA GLU A 274 13.54 -13.69 10.65
C GLU A 274 13.96 -14.04 9.22
N LEU A 275 15.23 -14.44 9.05
CA LEU A 275 15.80 -14.93 7.80
C LEU A 275 16.20 -16.39 7.97
N ASP A 276 15.64 -17.25 7.12
CA ASP A 276 15.96 -18.68 7.10
C ASP A 276 16.90 -19.01 5.97
N LEU A 277 18.00 -19.65 6.31
CA LEU A 277 18.93 -20.22 5.34
C LEU A 277 18.82 -21.74 5.33
N LYS A 278 18.74 -22.32 4.13
CA LYS A 278 18.83 -23.76 3.91
C LYS A 278 20.23 -24.11 3.43
N GLY A 279 20.97 -24.84 4.25
CA GLY A 279 22.28 -25.41 3.94
C GLY A 279 22.20 -26.77 3.23
N GLY A 280 23.32 -27.49 3.24
CA GLY A 280 23.48 -28.82 2.66
C GLY A 280 22.85 -29.93 3.50
N THR A 281 23.18 -31.17 3.16
CA THR A 281 22.70 -32.36 3.89
C THR A 281 23.17 -32.32 5.34
N TRP A 282 22.30 -32.72 6.26
CA TRP A 282 22.60 -32.73 7.69
C TRP A 282 23.79 -33.63 8.03
N ASN A 283 24.75 -33.03 8.73
CA ASN A 283 25.86 -33.71 9.38
C ASN A 283 25.90 -33.26 10.85
N ASP A 284 25.92 -34.19 11.80
CA ASP A 284 25.91 -33.86 13.23
C ASP A 284 27.09 -32.96 13.66
N ALA A 285 28.20 -32.99 12.91
CA ALA A 285 29.35 -32.11 13.13
C ALA A 285 29.03 -30.61 12.93
N VAL A 286 27.92 -30.26 12.26
CA VAL A 286 27.45 -28.86 12.12
C VAL A 286 27.26 -28.19 13.48
N LEU A 287 26.78 -28.95 14.47
CA LEU A 287 26.48 -28.43 15.80
C LEU A 287 27.73 -27.92 16.53
N ASP A 288 28.85 -28.61 16.36
CA ASP A 288 30.14 -28.25 16.96
C ASP A 288 30.92 -27.26 16.08
N SER A 289 30.83 -27.40 14.76
CA SER A 289 31.46 -26.47 13.81
C SER A 289 30.91 -25.05 13.97
N VAL A 290 29.58 -24.89 13.94
CA VAL A 290 28.92 -23.59 14.13
C VAL A 290 29.31 -22.98 15.46
N LYS A 291 29.34 -23.78 16.53
CA LYS A 291 29.81 -23.32 17.85
C LYS A 291 31.25 -22.78 17.79
N THR A 292 32.19 -23.51 17.18
CA THR A 292 33.58 -23.06 17.07
C THR A 292 33.71 -21.80 16.22
N GLN A 293 32.96 -21.69 15.13
CA GLN A 293 32.97 -20.53 14.24
C GLN A 293 32.42 -19.28 14.95
N LEU A 294 31.29 -19.41 15.66
CA LEU A 294 30.73 -18.32 16.47
C LEU A 294 31.63 -17.94 17.64
N GLN A 295 32.39 -18.89 18.23
CA GLN A 295 33.37 -18.57 19.27
C GLN A 295 34.58 -17.75 18.77
N ALA A 296 34.81 -17.70 17.45
CA ALA A 296 35.84 -16.84 16.86
C ALA A 296 35.36 -15.39 16.68
N ASP A 297 34.06 -15.13 16.80
CA ASP A 297 33.51 -13.79 16.82
C ASP A 297 33.97 -13.04 18.08
N THR A 298 34.58 -11.86 17.86
CA THR A 298 35.05 -10.99 18.93
C THR A 298 34.03 -9.92 19.31
N GLU A 299 33.00 -9.71 18.49
CA GLU A 299 31.99 -8.68 18.72
C GLU A 299 30.89 -9.16 19.66
N HIS A 300 30.59 -10.46 19.69
CA HIS A 300 29.57 -11.05 20.57
C HIS A 300 30.14 -12.18 21.44
N THR A 301 29.60 -12.29 22.65
CA THR A 301 29.75 -13.47 23.50
C THR A 301 28.62 -14.45 23.20
N TRP A 302 28.99 -15.62 22.69
CA TRP A 302 28.04 -16.65 22.27
C TRP A 302 27.77 -17.69 23.36
N THR A 303 26.49 -17.95 23.62
CA THR A 303 26.00 -19.07 24.44
C THR A 303 25.09 -19.96 23.61
N TYR A 304 24.83 -21.19 24.05
CA TYR A 304 23.89 -22.07 23.37
C TYR A 304 23.12 -22.97 24.33
N THR A 305 21.93 -23.37 23.91
CA THR A 305 21.09 -24.37 24.55
C THR A 305 20.58 -25.37 23.51
N ASP A 306 20.36 -26.61 23.93
CA ASP A 306 19.66 -27.60 23.11
C ASP A 306 18.18 -27.60 23.51
N GLU A 307 17.31 -27.30 22.56
CA GLU A 307 15.87 -27.34 22.74
C GLU A 307 15.29 -28.57 22.02
N THR A 308 14.53 -29.37 22.76
CA THR A 308 13.76 -30.47 22.17
C THR A 308 12.35 -29.96 21.88
N GLY A 309 12.06 -29.65 20.61
CA GLY A 309 10.71 -29.35 20.15
C GLY A 309 9.90 -30.61 19.87
N SER A 310 8.61 -30.45 19.53
CA SER A 310 7.72 -31.58 19.20
C SER A 310 8.12 -32.32 17.92
N TYR A 311 8.88 -31.68 17.02
CA TYR A 311 9.16 -32.20 15.67
C TYR A 311 10.66 -32.33 15.34
N SER A 312 11.53 -31.61 16.04
CA SER A 312 12.98 -31.67 15.85
C SER A 312 13.71 -31.26 17.13
N THR A 313 14.92 -31.78 17.30
CA THR A 313 15.89 -31.21 18.25
C THR A 313 16.58 -30.07 17.53
N ARG A 314 16.66 -28.90 18.17
CA ARG A 314 17.31 -27.70 17.63
C ARG A 314 18.32 -27.17 18.64
N ARG A 315 19.43 -26.66 18.13
CA ARG A 315 20.40 -25.92 18.94
C ARG A 315 20.17 -24.43 18.75
N VAL A 316 19.96 -23.73 19.85
CA VAL A 316 19.73 -22.28 19.86
C VAL A 316 20.99 -21.60 20.35
N PHE A 317 21.54 -20.70 19.53
CA PHE A 317 22.68 -19.87 19.88
C PHE A 317 22.20 -18.46 20.19
N ILE A 318 22.72 -17.86 21.26
CA ILE A 318 22.46 -16.47 21.64
C ILE A 318 23.80 -15.73 21.64
N GLY A 319 23.94 -14.78 20.72
CA GLY A 319 25.08 -13.88 20.59
C GLY A 319 24.77 -12.56 21.29
N THR A 320 25.28 -12.40 22.52
CA THR A 320 25.15 -11.16 23.28
C THR A 320 26.31 -10.24 22.90
N PRO A 321 26.07 -9.01 22.43
CA PRO A 321 27.15 -8.12 22.01
C PRO A 321 28.05 -7.76 23.20
N THR A 322 29.35 -7.69 22.94
CA THR A 322 30.36 -7.26 23.94
C THR A 322 30.31 -5.75 24.17
N ASP A 323 29.95 -4.99 23.14
CA ASP A 323 29.60 -3.57 23.21
C ASP A 323 28.08 -3.43 23.31
N PRO A 324 27.53 -2.88 24.41
CA PRO A 324 26.09 -2.72 24.56
C PRO A 324 25.46 -1.78 23.52
N THR A 325 26.24 -1.08 22.69
CA THR A 325 25.75 -0.28 21.56
C THR A 325 25.58 -1.06 20.26
N LYS A 326 25.75 -2.39 20.25
CA LYS A 326 25.58 -3.26 19.08
C LYS A 326 24.36 -4.17 19.22
N ASN A 327 23.89 -4.69 18.09
CA ASN A 327 22.71 -5.58 18.06
C ASN A 327 23.05 -6.95 18.67
N SER A 328 22.04 -7.68 19.12
CA SER A 328 22.20 -9.08 19.56
C SER A 328 21.60 -10.05 18.55
N TRP A 329 22.14 -11.27 18.53
CA TRP A 329 21.74 -12.31 17.59
C TRP A 329 21.13 -13.50 18.32
N LYS A 330 20.11 -14.09 17.72
CA LYS A 330 19.60 -15.41 18.09
C LYS A 330 19.55 -16.28 16.85
N LEU A 331 20.17 -17.45 16.91
CA LEU A 331 20.21 -18.40 15.81
C LEU A 331 19.57 -19.70 16.25
N LYS A 332 18.78 -20.34 15.40
CA LYS A 332 18.32 -21.72 15.63
C LYS A 332 18.79 -22.61 14.50
N LEU A 333 19.47 -23.68 14.87
CA LEU A 333 20.08 -24.63 13.96
C LEU A 333 19.41 -26.00 14.12
N TYR A 334 18.86 -26.56 13.03
CA TYR A 334 18.18 -27.86 13.08
C TYR A 334 18.13 -28.58 11.73
N LYS A 335 17.76 -29.86 11.79
CA LYS A 335 17.51 -30.71 10.64
C LYS A 335 16.04 -30.61 10.21
N ASN A 336 15.77 -30.23 8.97
CA ASN A 336 14.40 -30.28 8.45
C ASN A 336 13.97 -31.72 8.08
N TYR A 337 12.69 -31.89 7.72
CA TYR A 337 12.11 -33.20 7.36
C TYR A 337 12.79 -33.86 6.15
N SER A 338 13.31 -33.05 5.22
CA SER A 338 14.04 -33.52 4.03
C SER A 338 15.52 -33.82 4.31
N GLY A 339 15.97 -33.61 5.55
CA GLY A 339 17.33 -33.93 6.00
C GLY A 339 18.37 -32.86 5.72
N TYR A 340 17.98 -31.63 5.39
CA TYR A 340 18.86 -30.48 5.21
C TYR A 340 19.07 -29.71 6.52
N ILE A 341 20.19 -28.99 6.58
CA ILE A 341 20.50 -28.02 7.64
C ILE A 341 19.67 -26.75 7.43
N ILE A 342 18.97 -26.30 8.47
CA ILE A 342 18.30 -25.00 8.50
C ILE A 342 18.92 -24.13 9.58
N LEU A 343 19.19 -22.88 9.25
CA LEU A 343 19.59 -21.81 10.16
C LEU A 343 18.52 -20.71 10.12
N GLU A 344 17.73 -20.57 11.18
CA GLU A 344 16.83 -19.42 11.39
C GLU A 344 17.63 -18.32 12.11
N ILE A 345 17.65 -17.11 11.56
CA ILE A 345 18.41 -15.98 12.05
C ILE A 345 17.44 -14.92 12.56
N PHE A 346 17.66 -14.45 13.79
CA PHE A 346 16.93 -13.36 14.41
C PHE A 346 17.93 -12.32 14.90
N GLN A 347 17.63 -11.04 14.66
CA GLN A 347 18.40 -9.92 15.19
C GLN A 347 17.49 -9.06 16.06
N THR A 348 17.98 -8.74 17.25
CA THR A 348 17.37 -7.72 18.10
C THR A 348 18.25 -6.48 18.07
N SER A 349 17.71 -5.41 17.50
CA SER A 349 18.40 -4.13 17.38
C SER A 349 18.70 -3.53 18.75
N VAL A 350 19.84 -2.87 18.86
CA VAL A 350 20.22 -2.14 20.06
C VAL A 350 19.30 -0.94 20.30
N TRP A 351 18.99 -0.68 21.57
CA TRP A 351 18.35 0.57 21.95
C TRP A 351 19.34 1.74 21.86
N ASN A 352 19.28 2.49 20.78
CA ASN A 352 20.16 3.63 20.54
C ASN A 352 19.36 4.88 20.13
N PRO A 353 18.80 5.63 21.10
CA PRO A 353 18.06 6.87 20.83
C PRO A 353 18.93 8.00 20.26
N ALA A 354 20.26 7.85 20.24
CA ALA A 354 21.16 8.79 19.58
C ALA A 354 21.36 8.50 18.08
N SER A 355 20.84 7.38 17.56
CA SER A 355 20.96 7.02 16.14
C SER A 355 20.17 7.93 15.20
N CYS A 356 19.09 8.53 15.70
CA CYS A 356 18.28 9.54 15.02
C CYS A 356 17.74 10.54 16.05
N SER A 357 17.58 11.79 15.62
CA SER A 357 17.20 12.91 16.51
C SER A 357 15.98 13.69 16.01
N ASP A 358 15.34 13.20 14.94
CA ASP A 358 14.22 13.86 14.29
C ASP A 358 13.39 12.83 13.49
N TRP A 359 12.13 13.16 13.18
CA TRP A 359 11.24 12.35 12.35
C TRP A 359 11.68 12.35 10.89
N GLU A 360 11.39 11.27 10.17
CA GLU A 360 11.58 11.21 8.71
C GLU A 360 10.69 12.24 7.99
N ASP A 361 11.17 12.77 6.85
CA ASP A 361 10.50 13.88 6.13
C ASP A 361 9.09 13.52 5.63
N ASP A 362 8.88 12.27 5.21
CA ASP A 362 7.57 11.79 4.76
C ASP A 362 6.58 11.69 5.93
N LEU A 363 7.04 11.22 7.09
CA LEU A 363 6.23 11.18 8.31
C LEU A 363 5.88 12.59 8.82
N LYS A 364 6.82 13.54 8.77
CA LYS A 364 6.53 14.95 9.06
C LYS A 364 5.49 15.54 8.12
N THR A 365 5.55 15.17 6.84
CA THR A 365 4.57 15.60 5.83
C THR A 365 3.19 15.04 6.14
N GLU A 366 3.10 13.77 6.55
CA GLU A 366 1.85 13.14 6.98
C GLU A 366 1.25 13.85 8.21
N MET A 367 2.08 14.11 9.23
CA MET A 367 1.65 14.85 10.44
C MET A 367 1.19 16.27 10.09
N THR A 368 1.95 17.00 9.27
CA THR A 368 1.60 18.37 8.87
C THR A 368 0.30 18.40 8.06
N THR A 369 0.08 17.40 7.21
CA THR A 369 -1.14 17.32 6.39
C THR A 369 -2.39 17.05 7.24
N ASN A 370 -2.29 16.16 8.23
CA ASN A 370 -3.44 15.71 9.00
C ASN A 370 -3.68 16.50 10.30
N PHE A 371 -2.61 16.97 10.94
CA PHE A 371 -2.66 17.73 12.20
C PHE A 371 -2.36 19.23 12.02
N GLY A 372 -1.78 19.64 10.89
CA GLY A 372 -1.31 21.02 10.67
C GLY A 372 0.04 21.32 11.31
N GLU A 373 0.59 20.38 12.09
CA GLU A 373 1.85 20.51 12.81
C GLU A 373 2.45 19.13 13.15
N VAL A 374 3.67 19.13 13.66
CA VAL A 374 4.47 17.92 13.92
C VAL A 374 4.61 17.73 15.43
N VAL A 375 4.28 16.53 15.92
CA VAL A 375 4.48 16.15 17.32
C VAL A 375 5.97 16.17 17.68
N PRO A 376 6.38 16.58 18.91
CA PRO A 376 7.78 16.52 19.33
C PRO A 376 8.39 15.14 19.10
N TYR A 377 9.65 15.13 18.67
CA TYR A 377 10.34 13.89 18.34
C TYR A 377 10.64 13.02 19.56
N PHE A 378 10.43 11.72 19.42
CA PHE A 378 10.87 10.69 20.37
C PHE A 378 11.26 9.41 19.65
N TYR A 379 12.21 8.66 20.24
CA TYR A 379 12.77 7.47 19.61
C TYR A 379 11.92 6.22 19.90
N LEU A 380 11.52 5.51 18.84
CA LEU A 380 10.69 4.30 18.92
C LEU A 380 11.48 3.02 18.62
N GLY A 381 12.78 2.99 18.94
CA GLY A 381 13.60 1.78 18.74
C GLY A 381 14.09 1.56 17.32
N THR A 382 13.80 2.47 16.37
CA THR A 382 14.29 2.43 14.99
C THR A 382 14.39 3.84 14.41
N ALA A 383 15.30 4.04 13.45
CA ALA A 383 15.41 5.27 12.67
C ALA A 383 14.40 5.35 11.52
N THR A 384 13.85 4.21 11.10
CA THR A 384 12.94 4.07 9.96
C THR A 384 11.61 3.47 10.41
N PRO A 385 10.78 4.21 11.17
CA PRO A 385 9.48 3.71 11.60
C PRO A 385 8.52 3.60 10.41
N THR A 386 7.46 2.81 10.56
CA THR A 386 6.32 2.79 9.61
C THR A 386 5.10 3.42 10.28
N TRP A 387 4.14 3.90 9.50
CA TRP A 387 2.95 4.58 10.05
C TRP A 387 1.67 4.33 9.27
N THR A 388 0.53 4.56 9.91
CA THR A 388 -0.81 4.46 9.31
C THR A 388 -1.71 5.57 9.86
N TRP A 389 -2.44 6.25 8.98
CA TRP A 389 -3.43 7.27 9.34
C TRP A 389 -4.85 6.71 9.39
N TYR A 390 -5.57 6.98 10.48
CA TYR A 390 -6.96 6.60 10.68
C TYR A 390 -7.88 7.82 10.74
N SER A 391 -8.51 8.14 9.62
CA SER A 391 -9.36 9.34 9.48
C SER A 391 -10.62 9.33 10.35
N SER A 392 -11.12 8.16 10.80
CA SER A 392 -12.32 8.07 11.63
C SER A 392 -12.09 8.56 13.06
N ASN A 393 -10.87 8.38 13.57
CA ASN A 393 -10.50 8.69 14.94
C ASN A 393 -9.57 9.91 15.02
N THR A 394 -9.10 10.42 13.87
CA THR A 394 -8.11 11.52 13.80
C THR A 394 -6.81 11.12 14.49
N GLU A 395 -6.31 9.94 14.10
CA GLU A 395 -5.29 9.19 14.82
C GLU A 395 -4.18 8.72 13.87
N LEU A 396 -2.93 8.86 14.30
CA LEU A 396 -1.74 8.41 13.59
C LEU A 396 -1.03 7.33 14.42
N ASP A 397 -0.96 6.13 13.87
CA ASP A 397 -0.19 5.03 14.46
C ASP A 397 1.21 4.99 13.87
N ILE A 398 2.23 4.96 14.73
CA ILE A 398 3.63 4.82 14.34
C ILE A 398 4.18 3.53 14.95
N THR A 399 4.57 2.58 14.08
CA THR A 399 5.20 1.33 14.47
C THR A 399 6.72 1.46 14.41
N GLY A 400 7.37 1.25 15.55
CA GLY A 400 8.80 1.32 15.74
C GLY A 400 9.52 -0.03 15.64
N GLY A 401 10.67 -0.11 16.31
CA GLY A 401 11.49 -1.31 16.44
C GLY A 401 10.88 -2.33 17.40
N SER A 402 11.66 -3.37 17.70
CA SER A 402 11.25 -4.38 18.70
C SER A 402 11.05 -3.75 20.08
N TRP A 403 10.10 -4.30 20.83
CA TRP A 403 9.77 -3.82 22.17
C TRP A 403 11.00 -3.77 23.07
N ASN A 404 11.14 -2.67 23.79
CA ASN A 404 12.17 -2.45 24.78
C ASN A 404 11.63 -1.53 25.87
N ASP A 405 11.61 -1.98 27.12
CA ASP A 405 11.07 -1.22 28.26
C ASP A 405 11.73 0.16 28.45
N GLN A 406 12.95 0.37 27.92
CA GLN A 406 13.62 1.67 27.90
C GLN A 406 12.84 2.74 27.10
N VAL A 407 11.91 2.33 26.22
CA VAL A 407 11.08 3.23 25.43
C VAL A 407 10.33 4.22 26.31
N TYR A 408 9.75 3.76 27.43
CA TYR A 408 8.94 4.62 28.29
C TYR A 408 9.74 5.77 28.90
N ASP A 409 10.91 5.48 29.47
CA ASP A 409 11.75 6.49 30.11
C ASP A 409 12.43 7.41 29.07
N SER A 410 12.78 6.86 27.91
CA SER A 410 13.35 7.62 26.79
C SER A 410 12.35 8.63 26.22
N VAL A 411 11.14 8.17 25.87
CA VAL A 411 10.06 9.02 25.35
C VAL A 411 9.73 10.10 26.37
N ASN A 412 9.59 9.75 27.64
CA ASN A 412 9.37 10.75 28.69
C ASN A 412 10.48 11.82 28.70
N THR A 413 11.75 11.41 28.68
CA THR A 413 12.89 12.35 28.70
C THR A 413 12.88 13.27 27.47
N GLN A 414 12.56 12.73 26.30
CA GLN A 414 12.53 13.49 25.03
C GLN A 414 11.36 14.47 24.99
N LEU A 415 10.17 14.05 25.42
CA LEU A 415 8.99 14.92 25.50
C LEU A 415 9.16 16.03 26.54
N GLN A 416 9.85 15.80 27.66
CA GLN A 416 10.14 16.86 28.64
C GLN A 416 11.12 17.93 28.11
N ALA A 417 11.78 17.71 26.97
CA ALA A 417 12.59 18.73 26.30
C ALA A 417 11.77 19.67 25.41
N ASP A 418 10.50 19.34 25.14
CA ASP A 418 9.57 20.23 24.44
C ASP A 418 9.29 21.48 25.27
N THR A 419 9.38 22.65 24.63
CA THR A 419 9.11 23.95 25.25
C THR A 419 7.71 24.48 24.96
N GLU A 420 7.00 23.88 23.99
CA GLU A 420 5.66 24.32 23.58
C GLU A 420 4.55 23.65 24.42
N HIS A 421 4.81 22.46 24.98
CA HIS A 421 3.86 21.74 25.82
C HIS A 421 4.49 21.33 27.16
N THR A 422 3.64 21.22 28.17
CA THR A 422 3.94 20.55 29.44
C THR A 422 3.42 19.12 29.37
N TRP A 423 4.34 18.16 29.39
CA TRP A 423 4.02 16.75 29.26
C TRP A 423 3.82 16.07 30.62
N THR A 424 2.75 15.29 30.74
CA THR A 424 2.48 14.39 31.86
C THR A 424 2.21 12.99 31.34
N PHE A 425 2.37 11.96 32.17
CA PHE A 425 1.97 10.60 31.79
C PHE A 425 1.23 9.88 32.91
N GLU A 426 0.43 8.91 32.52
CA GLU A 426 -0.22 7.94 33.40
C GLU A 426 -0.10 6.52 32.82
N ASP A 427 -0.12 5.53 33.70
CA ASP A 427 -0.17 4.13 33.31
C ASP A 427 -1.63 3.68 33.34
N GLU A 428 -2.15 3.26 32.20
CA GLU A 428 -3.49 2.69 32.04
C GLU A 428 -3.39 1.17 31.84
N TYR A 429 -4.43 0.45 32.26
CA TYR A 429 -4.56 -0.97 31.94
C TYR A 429 -5.57 -1.14 30.83
N ASP A 430 -5.13 -1.63 29.67
CA ASP A 430 -6.04 -1.95 28.58
C ASP A 430 -6.61 -3.36 28.80
N TYR A 431 -7.89 -3.43 29.16
CA TYR A 431 -8.60 -4.68 29.40
C TYR A 431 -8.85 -5.52 28.14
N TYR A 432 -8.79 -4.92 26.95
CA TYR A 432 -9.01 -5.64 25.70
C TYR A 432 -7.76 -6.42 25.29
N TYR A 433 -6.59 -5.81 25.48
CA TYR A 433 -5.30 -6.41 25.15
C TYR A 433 -4.61 -7.10 26.34
N ASP A 434 -5.12 -6.91 27.56
CA ASP A 434 -4.56 -7.43 28.82
C ASP A 434 -3.11 -6.93 29.07
N GLU A 435 -2.86 -5.67 28.69
CA GLU A 435 -1.53 -5.06 28.66
C GLU A 435 -1.52 -3.68 29.35
N SER A 436 -0.37 -3.31 29.91
CA SER A 436 -0.16 -1.98 30.47
C SER A 436 0.24 -1.01 29.38
N VAL A 437 -0.54 0.06 29.21
CA VAL A 437 -0.31 1.13 28.23
C VAL A 437 0.16 2.37 28.99
N ARG A 438 1.17 3.08 28.49
CA ARG A 438 1.54 4.40 29.02
C ARG A 438 0.98 5.49 28.13
N VAL A 439 0.21 6.40 28.72
CA VAL A 439 -0.42 7.52 28.02
C VAL A 439 0.30 8.81 28.38
N PHE A 440 0.90 9.45 27.40
CA PHE A 440 1.49 10.78 27.53
C PHE A 440 0.50 11.84 27.04
N THR A 441 0.28 12.88 27.84
CA THR A 441 -0.54 14.03 27.49
C THR A 441 0.31 15.29 27.48
N GLY A 442 0.36 15.98 26.35
CA GLY A 442 1.03 17.26 26.15
C GLY A 442 0.02 18.41 26.24
N ALA A 443 -0.06 19.06 27.40
CA ALA A 443 -0.88 20.25 27.57
C ALA A 443 -0.13 21.49 27.08
N PRO A 444 -0.74 22.41 26.31
CA PRO A 444 -0.03 23.55 25.77
C PRO A 444 0.46 24.50 26.87
N ALA A 445 1.66 25.05 26.69
CA ALA A 445 2.20 26.08 27.58
C ALA A 445 1.43 27.42 27.50
N VAL A 446 0.75 27.66 26.37
CA VAL A 446 -0.11 28.82 26.14
C VAL A 446 -1.57 28.36 26.08
N ALA A 447 -2.43 28.98 26.89
CA ALA A 447 -3.86 28.67 26.89
C ALA A 447 -4.44 28.81 25.48
N GLY A 448 -5.19 27.81 25.03
CA GLY A 448 -5.81 27.80 23.71
C GLY A 448 -4.95 27.18 22.59
N ALA A 449 -3.67 26.89 22.78
CA ALA A 449 -2.87 26.14 21.80
C ALA A 449 -3.23 24.63 21.79
N SER A 450 -2.61 23.86 20.91
CA SER A 450 -2.95 22.47 20.64
C SER A 450 -2.61 21.55 21.81
N THR A 451 -3.29 20.40 21.89
CA THR A 451 -2.95 19.33 22.84
C THR A 451 -2.64 18.05 22.11
N TRP A 452 -1.69 17.29 22.64
CA TRP A 452 -1.29 15.98 22.13
C TRP A 452 -1.60 14.89 23.12
N THR A 453 -1.98 13.71 22.62
CA THR A 453 -2.03 12.48 23.39
C THR A 453 -1.27 11.39 22.63
N ILE A 454 -0.36 10.71 23.31
CA ILE A 454 0.43 9.61 22.76
C ILE A 454 0.23 8.40 23.66
N LYS A 455 -0.35 7.31 23.14
CA LYS A 455 -0.37 6.02 23.85
C LYS A 455 0.76 5.15 23.33
N LEU A 456 1.50 4.55 24.25
CA LEU A 456 2.68 3.73 23.94
C LEU A 456 2.50 2.33 24.53
N TYR A 457 2.61 1.31 23.68
CA TYR A 457 2.42 -0.09 24.07
C TYR A 457 3.10 -1.07 23.10
N GLU A 458 3.21 -2.34 23.53
CA GLU A 458 3.72 -3.45 22.72
C GLU A 458 2.60 -3.96 21.83
N ASN A 459 2.82 -4.11 20.52
CA ASN A 459 1.83 -4.73 19.65
C ASN A 459 2.00 -6.26 19.60
N TYR A 460 1.05 -6.97 18.96
CA TYR A 460 1.10 -8.43 18.80
C TYR A 460 2.35 -8.99 18.09
N SER A 461 3.13 -8.14 17.41
CA SER A 461 4.39 -8.50 16.75
C SER A 461 5.61 -8.17 17.62
N SER A 462 5.42 -7.88 18.91
CA SER A 462 6.45 -7.42 19.83
C SER A 462 7.20 -6.19 19.32
N LYS A 463 6.49 -5.26 18.68
CA LYS A 463 6.99 -3.96 18.25
C LYS A 463 6.42 -2.86 19.13
N ILE A 464 7.18 -1.77 19.23
CA ILE A 464 6.73 -0.55 19.88
C ILE A 464 5.69 0.12 18.98
N LEU A 465 4.51 0.42 19.51
CA LEU A 465 3.47 1.16 18.81
C LEU A 465 3.16 2.46 19.57
N ALA A 466 3.19 3.58 18.85
CA ALA A 466 2.76 4.89 19.35
C ALA A 466 1.49 5.33 18.62
N GLU A 467 0.38 5.37 19.33
CA GLU A 467 -0.92 5.88 18.86
C GLU A 467 -1.00 7.37 19.22
N ILE A 468 -1.05 8.23 18.21
CA ILE A 468 -0.98 9.68 18.38
C ILE A 468 -2.31 10.31 17.98
N THR A 469 -2.90 11.05 18.92
CA THR A 469 -4.07 11.90 18.66
C THR A 469 -3.75 13.36 18.96
N HIS A 470 -4.40 14.24 18.20
CA HIS A 470 -4.16 15.67 18.22
C HIS A 470 -5.47 16.42 18.35
N LYS A 471 -5.48 17.47 19.17
CA LYS A 471 -6.55 18.45 19.20
C LYS A 471 -5.97 19.81 18.85
N GLU A 472 -6.41 20.31 17.70
CA GLU A 472 -6.03 21.63 17.18
C GLU A 472 -6.30 22.75 18.20
N GLY A 473 -5.36 23.67 18.34
CA GLY A 473 -5.49 24.90 19.13
C GLY A 473 -5.79 26.13 18.28
N PHE A 474 -6.21 27.21 18.93
CA PHE A 474 -6.35 28.53 18.34
C PHE A 474 -4.99 29.23 18.25
N LYS A 475 -4.42 29.27 17.04
CA LYS A 475 -3.11 29.90 16.75
C LYS A 475 -3.24 30.98 15.68
N PRO A 476 -3.42 32.26 16.05
CA PRO A 476 -3.44 33.36 15.09
C PRO A 476 -2.20 33.40 14.21
N ASN A 477 -2.42 33.52 12.90
CA ASN A 477 -1.34 33.67 11.92
C ASN A 477 -1.08 35.17 11.63
N SER A 478 -0.16 35.46 10.70
CA SER A 478 0.19 36.83 10.31
C SER A 478 -0.68 37.41 9.19
N ASP A 479 -1.78 36.75 8.82
CA ASP A 479 -2.64 37.24 7.76
C ASP A 479 -3.34 38.52 8.19
N THR A 480 -3.71 39.33 7.19
CA THR A 480 -4.34 40.64 7.42
C THR A 480 -5.59 40.85 6.56
N GLU A 481 -5.97 39.85 5.76
CA GLU A 481 -7.11 39.90 4.85
C GLU A 481 -7.88 38.57 4.82
N TRP A 482 -9.18 38.66 4.53
CA TRP A 482 -10.04 37.50 4.37
C TRP A 482 -9.68 36.69 3.12
N GLN A 483 -9.90 35.37 3.18
CA GLN A 483 -9.74 34.49 2.03
C GLN A 483 -10.68 34.88 0.88
N THR A 484 -10.30 34.56 -0.37
CA THR A 484 -11.04 34.95 -1.57
C THR A 484 -12.50 34.49 -1.55
N GLU A 485 -12.78 33.28 -1.06
CA GLU A 485 -14.15 32.76 -0.94
C GLU A 485 -15.00 33.60 0.02
N THR A 486 -14.43 34.01 1.16
CA THR A 486 -15.08 34.89 2.14
C THR A 486 -15.33 36.28 1.57
N LEU A 487 -14.38 36.85 0.82
CA LEU A 487 -14.57 38.14 0.15
C LEU A 487 -15.67 38.08 -0.92
N ASN A 488 -15.75 36.99 -1.68
CA ASN A 488 -16.83 36.76 -2.65
C ASN A 488 -18.19 36.65 -1.95
N ALA A 489 -18.24 36.03 -0.78
CA ALA A 489 -19.45 35.91 0.02
C ALA A 489 -19.94 37.27 0.55
N PHE A 490 -19.02 38.13 0.99
CA PHE A 490 -19.36 39.51 1.37
C PHE A 490 -19.88 40.30 0.17
N THR A 491 -19.24 40.16 -1.00
CA THR A 491 -19.69 40.76 -2.26
C THR A 491 -21.13 40.35 -2.60
N SER A 492 -21.46 39.05 -2.50
CA SER A 492 -22.74 38.52 -2.95
C SER A 492 -23.90 38.75 -1.96
N ASN A 493 -23.65 38.69 -0.65
CA ASN A 493 -24.71 38.65 0.37
C ASN A 493 -24.72 39.87 1.31
N LEU A 494 -23.67 40.69 1.28
CA LEU A 494 -23.58 41.96 2.03
C LEU A 494 -23.46 43.19 1.11
N ASP A 495 -23.81 43.05 -0.17
CA ASP A 495 -23.80 44.14 -1.17
C ASP A 495 -22.47 44.92 -1.18
N ASP A 496 -21.36 44.19 -1.36
CA ASP A 496 -19.98 44.70 -1.32
C ASP A 496 -19.49 45.28 0.02
N HIS A 497 -20.31 45.27 1.07
CA HIS A 497 -19.88 45.71 2.39
C HIS A 497 -18.96 44.67 3.03
N LYS A 498 -17.81 45.14 3.53
CA LYS A 498 -16.78 44.30 4.14
C LYS A 498 -16.78 44.45 5.64
N ILE A 499 -16.49 43.35 6.33
CA ILE A 499 -16.16 43.35 7.76
C ILE A 499 -14.64 43.34 7.90
N PRO A 500 -14.07 44.08 8.87
CA PRO A 500 -12.65 44.03 9.18
C PRO A 500 -12.13 42.60 9.34
N TYR A 501 -10.91 42.36 8.89
CA TYR A 501 -10.29 41.06 9.08
C TYR A 501 -9.87 40.86 10.54
N PHE A 502 -10.16 39.68 11.07
CA PHE A 502 -9.59 39.15 12.29
C PHE A 502 -9.44 37.64 12.14
N TYR A 503 -8.44 37.05 12.81
CA TYR A 503 -8.16 35.63 12.67
C TYR A 503 -9.24 34.78 13.34
N ILE A 504 -9.86 33.89 12.58
CA ILE A 504 -10.83 32.90 13.10
C ILE A 504 -10.40 31.45 12.84
N GLY A 505 -9.21 31.22 12.26
CA GLY A 505 -8.71 29.89 11.87
C GLY A 505 -8.07 29.91 10.48
N ASN A 506 -7.18 28.94 10.23
CA ASN A 506 -6.49 28.80 8.94
C ASN A 506 -7.44 28.38 7.80
N THR A 507 -8.48 27.62 8.12
CA THR A 507 -9.51 27.20 7.15
C THR A 507 -10.84 27.80 7.57
N VAL A 508 -11.43 28.61 6.69
CA VAL A 508 -12.73 29.24 6.91
C VAL A 508 -13.75 28.62 5.98
N THR A 509 -14.80 28.03 6.55
CA THR A 509 -15.95 27.53 5.77
C THR A 509 -17.01 28.62 5.69
N VAL A 510 -17.51 28.88 4.48
CA VAL A 510 -18.57 29.87 4.23
C VAL A 510 -19.92 29.17 4.02
N ASN A 511 -20.97 29.65 4.66
CA ASN A 511 -22.35 29.24 4.43
C ASN A 511 -23.23 30.45 4.08
N LEU A 512 -23.94 30.37 2.94
CA LEU A 512 -24.75 31.44 2.36
C LEU A 512 -26.26 31.10 2.35
N SER A 513 -26.73 30.31 3.31
CA SER A 513 -28.15 29.93 3.40
C SER A 513 -29.09 31.11 3.67
N ASN A 514 -28.58 32.23 4.20
CA ASN A 514 -29.31 33.49 4.33
C ASN A 514 -28.95 34.43 3.15
N PRO A 515 -29.92 34.86 2.32
CA PRO A 515 -29.65 35.77 1.20
C PRO A 515 -29.12 37.15 1.61
N TYR A 516 -29.27 37.53 2.88
CA TYR A 516 -28.76 38.79 3.45
C TYR A 516 -27.79 38.54 4.60
N GLY A 517 -27.09 37.40 4.57
CA GLY A 517 -26.11 37.10 5.59
C GLY A 517 -25.03 36.14 5.14
N VAL A 518 -23.94 36.15 5.89
CA VAL A 518 -22.77 35.30 5.69
C VAL A 518 -22.46 34.64 7.04
N ASP A 519 -22.52 33.32 7.06
CA ASP A 519 -22.07 32.51 8.19
C ASP A 519 -20.68 31.95 7.88
N LEU A 520 -19.71 32.28 8.73
CA LEU A 520 -18.34 31.77 8.67
C LEU A 520 -18.12 30.82 9.84
N THR A 521 -17.57 29.64 9.56
CA THR A 521 -17.08 28.70 10.57
C THR A 521 -15.57 28.59 10.44
N GLY A 522 -14.86 28.94 11.51
CA GLY A 522 -13.41 28.89 11.58
C GLY A 522 -12.88 27.68 12.36
N GLY A 523 -11.69 27.86 12.92
CA GLY A 523 -10.97 26.91 13.77
C GLY A 523 -11.59 26.74 15.17
N PRO A 524 -10.88 26.06 16.08
CA PRO A 524 -11.36 25.80 17.44
C PRO A 524 -11.68 27.09 18.20
N TRP A 525 -12.72 27.06 19.04
CA TRP A 525 -13.12 28.20 19.86
C TRP A 525 -12.02 28.57 20.88
N SER A 526 -11.59 29.82 20.86
CA SER A 526 -10.84 30.47 21.94
C SER A 526 -11.44 31.85 22.23
N ASN A 527 -11.48 32.25 23.50
CA ASN A 527 -11.88 33.61 23.87
C ASN A 527 -10.92 34.67 23.33
N ASP A 528 -9.70 34.30 22.92
CA ASP A 528 -8.73 35.21 22.32
C ASP A 528 -9.18 35.78 20.96
N VAL A 529 -10.16 35.14 20.30
CA VAL A 529 -10.78 35.70 19.09
C VAL A 529 -11.47 37.04 19.37
N ILE A 530 -11.96 37.25 20.60
CA ILE A 530 -12.77 38.41 20.96
C ILE A 530 -11.93 39.69 20.98
N PRO A 531 -10.80 39.78 21.70
CA PRO A 531 -9.90 40.93 21.60
C PRO A 531 -9.37 41.21 20.19
N LEU A 532 -9.15 40.18 19.37
CA LEU A 532 -8.75 40.35 17.97
C LEU A 532 -9.85 41.01 17.13
N ALA A 533 -11.09 40.58 17.31
CA ALA A 533 -12.24 41.16 16.65
C ALA A 533 -12.51 42.59 17.12
N GLU A 534 -12.45 42.87 18.43
CA GLU A 534 -12.59 44.23 18.98
C GLU A 534 -11.54 45.17 18.39
N ALA A 535 -10.28 44.76 18.38
CA ALA A 535 -9.20 45.56 17.79
C ALA A 535 -9.40 45.82 16.29
N ALA A 536 -9.91 44.82 15.54
CA ALA A 536 -10.20 44.97 14.12
C ALA A 536 -11.39 45.92 13.85
N LEU A 537 -12.45 45.83 14.66
CA LEU A 537 -13.63 46.70 14.57
C LEU A 537 -13.29 48.15 14.95
N ASP A 538 -12.48 48.35 16.00
CA ASP A 538 -12.03 49.67 16.44
C ASP A 538 -11.05 50.34 15.46
N ALA A 539 -10.27 49.53 14.73
CA ALA A 539 -9.34 50.01 13.70
C ALA A 539 -10.01 50.28 12.34
N ASP A 540 -11.27 49.89 12.16
CA ASP A 540 -12.01 50.14 10.93
C ASP A 540 -12.18 51.65 10.71
N THR A 541 -11.82 52.10 9.52
CA THR A 541 -11.95 53.51 9.11
C THR A 541 -13.08 53.73 8.11
N VAL A 542 -13.70 52.64 7.64
CA VAL A 542 -14.79 52.66 6.67
C VAL A 542 -16.14 52.67 7.38
N LEU A 543 -16.30 51.83 8.41
CA LEU A 543 -17.52 51.71 9.20
C LEU A 543 -17.25 52.05 10.67
N SER A 544 -18.21 52.72 11.31
CA SER A 544 -18.15 53.01 12.75
C SER A 544 -18.93 51.95 13.52
N TRP A 545 -18.21 51.02 14.13
CA TRP A 545 -18.80 49.90 14.86
C TRP A 545 -19.15 50.26 16.31
N ALA A 546 -20.32 49.82 16.76
CA ALA A 546 -20.67 49.73 18.18
C ALA A 546 -20.71 48.24 18.55
N HIS A 547 -19.95 47.83 19.57
CA HIS A 547 -19.85 46.43 19.96
C HIS A 547 -20.01 46.22 21.47
N THR A 548 -20.44 45.02 21.83
CA THR A 548 -20.63 44.56 23.22
C THR A 548 -20.27 43.09 23.34
N THR A 549 -19.75 42.70 24.51
CA THR A 549 -19.41 41.30 24.82
C THR A 549 -20.27 40.76 25.97
N SER A 550 -20.46 39.44 25.97
CA SER A 550 -21.18 38.72 27.03
C SER A 550 -20.51 37.36 27.28
N THR A 551 -20.34 36.99 28.55
CA THR A 551 -19.72 35.71 28.93
C THR A 551 -20.75 34.81 29.57
N ASP A 552 -20.84 33.58 29.06
CA ASP A 552 -21.76 32.58 29.58
C ASP A 552 -21.24 31.88 30.87
N SER A 553 -22.07 31.00 31.44
CA SER A 553 -21.73 30.25 32.66
C SER A 553 -20.62 29.21 32.46
N THR A 554 -20.24 28.91 31.22
CA THR A 554 -19.12 28.02 30.87
C THR A 554 -17.81 28.79 30.67
N GLY A 555 -17.86 30.12 30.76
CA GLY A 555 -16.70 30.99 30.59
C GLY A 555 -16.40 31.33 29.12
N LYS A 556 -17.29 31.01 28.16
CA LYS A 556 -17.13 31.39 26.76
C LYS A 556 -17.70 32.79 26.52
N THR A 557 -16.95 33.66 25.85
CA THR A 557 -17.33 35.07 25.61
C THR A 557 -17.80 35.29 24.17
N SER A 558 -19.04 35.71 23.97
CA SER A 558 -19.54 36.11 22.65
C SER A 558 -19.43 37.62 22.45
N LEU A 559 -19.31 38.06 21.19
CA LEU A 559 -19.32 39.47 20.78
C LEU A 559 -20.47 39.73 19.80
N THR A 560 -21.17 40.84 19.98
CA THR A 560 -22.11 41.39 19.00
C THR A 560 -21.68 42.80 18.63
N ALA A 561 -21.68 43.12 17.33
CA ALA A 561 -21.36 44.45 16.83
C ALA A 561 -22.35 44.89 15.75
N SER A 562 -22.54 46.20 15.62
CA SER A 562 -23.38 46.80 14.58
C SER A 562 -22.74 48.07 14.04
N ALA A 563 -22.85 48.32 12.74
CA ALA A 563 -22.40 49.55 12.10
C ALA A 563 -23.40 50.02 11.04
N THR A 564 -23.52 51.33 10.87
CA THR A 564 -24.29 51.94 9.79
C THR A 564 -23.35 52.43 8.69
N ALA A 565 -23.54 51.92 7.48
CA ALA A 565 -22.80 52.31 6.29
C ALA A 565 -23.26 53.68 5.74
N ALA A 566 -22.45 54.27 4.87
CA ALA A 566 -22.69 55.62 4.33
C ALA A 566 -23.96 55.72 3.45
N ASP A 567 -24.40 54.59 2.90
CA ASP A 567 -25.66 54.47 2.15
C ASP A 567 -26.89 54.33 3.06
N GLY A 568 -26.70 54.20 4.38
CA GLY A 568 -27.74 54.03 5.39
C GLY A 568 -28.03 52.57 5.76
N CYS A 569 -27.31 51.61 5.19
CA CYS A 569 -27.47 50.19 5.50
C CYS A 569 -26.89 49.86 6.89
N VAL A 570 -27.48 48.88 7.57
CA VAL A 570 -26.99 48.38 8.87
C VAL A 570 -26.36 47.00 8.68
N ILE A 571 -25.17 46.81 9.24
CA ILE A 571 -24.48 45.53 9.26
C ILE A 571 -24.35 45.08 10.71
N ASP A 572 -24.91 43.91 11.00
CA ASP A 572 -24.79 43.27 12.31
C ASP A 572 -23.82 42.09 12.24
N LEU A 573 -23.02 41.95 13.27
CA LEU A 573 -22.00 40.92 13.43
C LEU A 573 -22.21 40.19 14.76
N LYS A 574 -22.17 38.86 14.75
CA LYS A 574 -22.14 38.02 15.95
C LYS A 574 -20.98 37.05 15.88
N ILE A 575 -20.14 37.02 16.91
CA ILE A 575 -19.05 36.06 17.10
C ILE A 575 -19.39 35.22 18.32
N ALA A 576 -19.56 33.91 18.14
CA ALA A 576 -20.00 33.02 19.20
C ALA A 576 -19.46 31.59 18.98
N PRO A 577 -19.36 30.78 20.05
CA PRO A 577 -19.02 29.38 19.92
C PRO A 577 -20.15 28.62 19.22
N SER A 578 -19.81 27.77 18.26
CA SER A 578 -20.71 26.74 17.72
C SER A 578 -20.07 25.39 17.96
N SER A 579 -20.58 24.65 18.94
CA SER A 579 -19.87 23.49 19.51
C SER A 579 -18.46 23.92 19.98
N ASP A 580 -17.42 23.36 19.37
CA ASP A 580 -16.02 23.65 19.67
C ASP A 580 -15.33 24.54 18.61
N LYS A 581 -16.09 25.16 17.69
CA LYS A 581 -15.54 26.03 16.64
C LYS A 581 -15.98 27.49 16.78
N ILE A 582 -15.20 28.40 16.19
CA ILE A 582 -15.53 29.83 16.05
C ILE A 582 -16.58 30.00 14.97
N LYS A 583 -17.71 30.61 15.31
CA LYS A 583 -18.73 31.01 14.35
C LYS A 583 -18.82 32.53 14.29
N VAL A 584 -18.78 33.08 13.09
CA VAL A 584 -19.03 34.49 12.80
C VAL A 584 -20.26 34.58 11.89
N THR A 585 -21.27 35.31 12.32
CA THR A 585 -22.47 35.58 11.52
C THR A 585 -22.53 37.07 11.22
N ALA A 586 -22.56 37.42 9.95
CA ALA A 586 -22.75 38.77 9.45
C ALA A 586 -24.11 38.87 8.76
N THR A 587 -24.89 39.90 9.06
CA THR A 587 -26.16 40.18 8.37
C THR A 587 -26.22 41.61 7.88
N TYR A 588 -26.80 41.77 6.70
CA TYR A 588 -26.95 43.05 6.00
C TYR A 588 -28.42 43.47 5.94
N CYS A 589 -28.67 44.75 6.22
CA CYS A 589 -29.98 45.37 6.17
C CYS A 589 -29.96 46.64 5.30
N PRO A 590 -30.68 46.68 4.16
CA PRO A 590 -30.71 47.84 3.26
C PRO A 590 -31.26 49.13 3.89
N ALA A 591 -30.76 50.28 3.44
CA ALA A 591 -31.27 51.58 3.85
C ALA A 591 -32.73 51.79 3.42
N GLY A 592 -33.60 52.19 4.38
CA GLY A 592 -34.99 52.55 4.09
C GLY A 592 -35.95 51.37 3.90
N THR A 593 -35.52 50.12 4.09
CA THR A 593 -36.43 49.01 4.32
C THR A 593 -36.88 49.04 5.78
N ASP A 594 -37.93 49.80 6.07
CA ASP A 594 -38.76 49.52 7.24
C ASP A 594 -39.23 48.07 7.13
N HIS A 595 -38.80 47.19 8.04
CA HIS A 595 -39.16 45.76 8.05
C HIS A 595 -40.64 45.46 8.31
N TRP A 596 -41.49 46.47 8.23
CA TRP A 596 -42.91 46.28 8.11
C TRP A 596 -43.21 45.95 6.65
N LEU A 597 -43.52 44.69 6.33
CA LEU A 597 -44.18 44.38 5.05
C LEU A 597 -45.31 45.41 4.87
N ASP A 598 -45.41 46.03 3.69
CA ASP A 598 -46.43 47.05 3.38
C ASP A 598 -47.85 46.58 3.77
N ASP A 599 -48.09 45.27 3.76
CA ASP A 599 -49.31 44.61 4.23
C ASP A 599 -49.61 44.83 5.73
N VAL A 600 -48.58 44.84 6.59
CA VAL A 600 -48.71 45.05 8.04
C VAL A 600 -48.93 46.52 8.38
N LYS A 601 -48.23 47.45 7.70
CA LYS A 601 -48.52 48.89 7.78
C LYS A 601 -49.95 49.19 7.34
N THR A 602 -50.39 48.56 6.25
CA THR A 602 -51.77 48.70 5.74
C THR A 602 -52.81 48.20 6.75
N ALA A 603 -52.56 47.05 7.40
CA ALA A 603 -53.46 46.48 8.41
C ALA A 603 -53.49 47.28 9.73
N ILE A 604 -52.37 47.83 10.19
CA ILE A 604 -52.34 48.74 11.36
C ILE A 604 -53.13 50.01 11.07
N ASN A 605 -52.87 50.63 9.91
CA ASN A 605 -53.52 51.87 9.53
C ASN A 605 -55.03 51.70 9.28
N SER A 606 -55.47 50.52 8.82
CA SER A 606 -56.91 50.22 8.68
C SER A 606 -57.61 50.00 10.02
N TYR A 607 -56.92 49.42 11.00
CA TYR A 607 -57.49 49.09 12.31
C TYR A 607 -57.56 50.30 13.26
N THR A 608 -56.54 51.16 13.28
CA THR A 608 -56.47 52.32 14.20
C THR A 608 -57.16 53.57 13.65
N GLY A 609 -57.48 53.61 12.34
CA GLY A 609 -58.24 54.68 11.70
C GLY A 609 -57.51 56.02 11.58
N ASN A 610 -56.20 56.09 11.87
CA ASN A 610 -55.41 57.32 11.80
C ASN A 610 -53.95 57.04 11.37
N HIS A 611 -53.40 57.89 10.50
CA HIS A 611 -52.11 57.66 9.81
C HIS A 611 -50.84 57.82 10.66
N ASP A 612 -50.94 58.24 11.93
CA ASP A 612 -49.79 58.68 12.75
C ASP A 612 -49.31 57.66 13.81
N HIS A 613 -49.97 56.50 13.98
CA HIS A 613 -49.65 55.57 15.08
C HIS A 613 -48.69 54.42 14.72
N ALA A 614 -48.24 54.33 13.47
CA ALA A 614 -47.23 53.33 13.06
C ALA A 614 -45.86 53.61 13.71
N ASP A 615 -45.57 54.87 14.04
CA ASP A 615 -44.29 55.32 14.60
C ASP A 615 -44.20 55.16 16.13
N GLU A 616 -45.31 54.80 16.80
CA GLU A 616 -45.37 54.61 18.26
C GLU A 616 -45.15 53.14 18.72
N VAL A 617 -44.87 52.23 17.78
CA VAL A 617 -44.59 50.82 18.10
C VAL A 617 -43.14 50.70 18.58
N PRO A 618 -42.85 49.99 19.70
CA PRO A 618 -41.48 49.70 20.11
C PRO A 618 -40.72 49.02 18.96
N TYR A 619 -39.49 49.46 18.68
CA TYR A 619 -38.60 48.85 17.68
C TYR A 619 -38.30 47.40 18.08
N VAL A 620 -39.10 46.45 17.59
CA VAL A 620 -38.84 45.02 17.74
C VAL A 620 -38.41 44.50 16.38
N TYR A 621 -37.14 44.10 16.28
CA TYR A 621 -36.57 43.50 15.07
C TYR A 621 -37.15 42.09 14.86
N PHE A 622 -37.97 41.93 13.83
CA PHE A 622 -38.52 40.61 13.46
C PHE A 622 -37.63 39.96 12.40
N ASN A 623 -36.94 38.88 12.79
CA ASN A 623 -36.20 38.04 11.85
C ASN A 623 -37.07 36.84 11.45
N ASN A 624 -37.17 36.62 10.13
CA ASN A 624 -37.81 35.51 9.40
C ASN A 624 -38.34 34.32 10.25
N PRO A 625 -39.61 33.86 10.08
CA PRO A 625 -40.54 34.21 9.00
C PRO A 625 -41.12 35.61 9.10
N ALA A 626 -41.36 36.21 7.92
CA ALA A 626 -42.03 37.49 7.74
C ALA A 626 -43.27 37.60 8.65
N PRO A 627 -43.44 38.70 9.41
CA PRO A 627 -44.55 38.82 10.34
C PRO A 627 -45.89 38.80 9.59
N THR A 628 -46.87 38.12 10.15
CA THR A 628 -48.25 38.08 9.63
C THR A 628 -49.18 38.86 10.54
N ALA A 629 -50.00 39.74 9.96
CA ALA A 629 -51.01 40.51 10.68
C ALA A 629 -52.39 39.89 10.46
N THR A 630 -53.11 39.62 11.55
CA THR A 630 -54.50 39.14 11.49
C THR A 630 -55.39 40.07 12.31
N GLU A 631 -56.38 40.66 11.63
CA GLU A 631 -57.42 41.46 12.28
C GLU A 631 -58.40 40.53 13.01
N LYS A 632 -58.58 40.75 14.31
CA LYS A 632 -59.59 40.09 15.13
C LYS A 632 -60.64 41.11 15.57
N THR A 633 -61.80 40.63 15.99
CA THR A 633 -62.99 41.46 16.27
C THR A 633 -62.75 42.54 17.33
N ASP A 634 -61.73 42.38 18.18
CA ASP A 634 -61.45 43.17 19.38
C ASP A 634 -59.97 43.59 19.55
N HIS A 635 -59.07 43.12 18.68
CA HIS A 635 -57.65 43.48 18.69
C HIS A 635 -56.96 43.20 17.34
N LEU A 636 -55.83 43.85 17.10
CA LEU A 636 -54.91 43.47 16.02
C LEU A 636 -53.83 42.54 16.58
N LEU A 637 -53.64 41.38 15.95
CA LEU A 637 -52.60 40.41 16.31
C LEU A 637 -51.51 40.40 15.24
N ILE A 638 -50.27 40.69 15.65
CA ILE A 638 -49.08 40.58 14.80
C ILE A 638 -48.22 39.44 15.33
N GLN A 639 -47.90 38.48 14.46
CA GLN A 639 -47.14 37.29 14.80
C GLN A 639 -45.85 37.26 13.99
N GLY A 640 -44.71 37.22 14.69
CA GLY A 640 -43.38 37.15 14.08
C GLY A 640 -42.43 36.24 14.88
N GLY A 641 -41.34 35.83 14.24
CA GLY A 641 -40.22 35.17 14.91
C GLY A 641 -39.13 36.18 15.28
N ALA A 642 -38.41 35.92 16.36
CA ALA A 642 -37.04 36.42 16.51
C ALA A 642 -36.13 35.22 16.76
N TYR A 643 -34.98 35.19 16.07
CA TYR A 643 -33.96 34.17 16.30
C TYR A 643 -33.14 34.57 17.53
N VAL A 644 -33.42 33.93 18.67
CA VAL A 644 -32.59 34.04 19.87
C VAL A 644 -32.17 32.60 20.23
N ASP A 645 -30.86 32.36 20.30
CA ASP A 645 -30.27 31.07 20.71
C ASP A 645 -30.64 29.82 19.89
N GLY A 646 -30.84 29.97 18.58
CA GLY A 646 -31.01 28.82 17.68
C GLY A 646 -32.38 28.14 17.76
N ASP A 647 -33.25 28.58 18.68
CA ASP A 647 -34.67 28.25 18.71
C ASP A 647 -35.50 29.42 18.17
N GLN A 648 -36.55 29.10 17.40
CA GLN A 648 -37.50 30.10 16.92
C GLN A 648 -38.45 30.49 18.06
N ASP A 649 -38.13 31.54 18.81
CA ASP A 649 -39.08 32.12 19.74
C ASP A 649 -40.12 32.96 18.98
N LYS A 650 -41.39 32.55 19.15
CA LYS A 650 -42.55 33.23 18.55
C LYS A 650 -43.04 34.31 19.51
N PHE A 651 -43.06 35.55 19.02
CA PHE A 651 -43.62 36.69 19.76
C PHE A 651 -44.99 37.05 19.20
N ASN A 652 -45.91 37.43 20.09
CA ASN A 652 -47.18 38.04 19.74
C ASN A 652 -47.19 39.49 20.24
N ALA A 653 -47.43 40.43 19.34
CA ALA A 653 -47.81 41.80 19.69
C ALA A 653 -49.32 41.95 19.52
N VAL A 654 -50.00 42.41 20.58
CA VAL A 654 -51.45 42.62 20.62
C VAL A 654 -51.73 44.10 20.87
N TYR A 655 -52.48 44.73 19.98
CA TYR A 655 -52.99 46.10 20.20
C TYR A 655 -54.45 46.06 20.64
N GLY A 656 -54.71 46.56 21.86
CA GLY A 656 -56.05 46.64 22.45
C GLY A 656 -56.30 47.99 23.12
N ALA A 657 -57.40 48.11 23.88
CA ALA A 657 -57.89 49.38 24.46
C ALA A 657 -56.91 50.12 25.41
N ALA A 658 -55.81 49.48 25.82
CA ALA A 658 -54.79 50.05 26.71
C ALA A 658 -53.42 50.31 26.02
N GLY A 659 -53.32 50.11 24.69
CA GLY A 659 -52.08 50.22 23.93
C GLY A 659 -51.46 48.85 23.57
N TRP A 660 -50.20 48.87 23.13
CA TRP A 660 -49.45 47.68 22.71
C TRP A 660 -49.07 46.81 23.89
N THR A 661 -49.29 45.50 23.78
CA THR A 661 -48.81 44.49 24.73
C THR A 661 -48.01 43.42 23.99
N LEU A 662 -46.75 43.20 24.41
CA LEU A 662 -45.91 42.11 23.90
C LEU A 662 -46.01 40.87 24.78
N THR A 663 -46.14 39.70 24.18
CA THR A 663 -46.11 38.41 24.88
C THR A 663 -45.27 37.40 24.10
N SER A 664 -44.25 36.80 24.74
CA SER A 664 -43.50 35.67 24.19
C SER A 664 -44.24 34.37 24.48
N LYS A 665 -44.12 33.38 23.59
CA LYS A 665 -44.65 32.02 23.82
C LYS A 665 -43.49 31.01 23.79
N GLY A 666 -42.71 31.01 24.87
CA GLY A 666 -41.56 30.11 25.07
C GLY A 666 -41.12 30.14 26.54
N SER A 667 -40.58 29.03 27.03
CA SER A 667 -40.38 28.70 28.44
C SER A 667 -39.49 29.68 29.23
N SER A 668 -40.02 30.16 30.37
CA SER A 668 -39.34 30.70 31.56
C SER A 668 -37.83 30.96 31.51
N TRP A 669 -37.41 32.11 30.96
CA TRP A 669 -36.23 32.85 31.46
C TRP A 669 -36.59 34.34 31.49
N GLY A 670 -36.19 34.99 32.57
CA GLY A 670 -36.79 36.23 33.07
C GLY A 670 -36.69 37.45 32.16
N ASP A 671 -37.64 38.36 32.40
CA ASP A 671 -37.76 39.75 31.97
C ASP A 671 -36.50 40.34 31.29
N TYR A 672 -36.52 40.42 29.97
CA TYR A 672 -35.79 41.44 29.21
C TYR A 672 -36.82 42.42 28.65
N ALA A 673 -36.77 43.65 29.16
CA ALA A 673 -37.55 44.80 28.71
C ALA A 673 -36.67 45.72 27.85
#